data_AF-A0A3Q7PZP2-F1
#
_entry.id   AF-A0A3Q7PZP2-F1
#
_cell.length_a   1.000
_cell.length_b   1.000
_cell.length_c   1.000
_cell.angle_alpha   90.00
_cell.angle_beta   90.00
_cell.angle_gamma   90.00
#
_symmetry.space_group_name_H-M   'P 1'
#
loop_
_entity.id
_entity.type
_entity.pdbx_description
1 polymer ?
#
loop_
_entity_poly.entity_id
_entity_poly.type
_entity_poly.pdbx_seq_one_letter_code
_entity_poly.pdbx_strand_id
1 'polypeptide(L)'
;MSDQEEEFDSQNVVNASEENEDAFEIVSIPVPSEEFPESDQTEDNESEVEPSSEGPTTHVKEESYQSLLNVEPEDEEQLMEEALLPKQVSYSPRNSTEHYVTKDDNAMQSARRYSNAGSLAFLDKIKAIKESLKASVKDPLATVKVVLFPLGQEIIMPFKIDIIVKYLKDHFSYLLKIPSNVLQIRYSGMILKNNETLLQHGVKPQDIVQVEIFSTDPDLFPIKRIHGLNDASQIITVRVQTGITKYQEVAVEIIKSDFHKPFLGGFRHKITGMEYHNAGTQTVPKKIPEKDNVFCRDTQTVFQRKKLQQTTNTTSTQMTKIGVYVSNMTDKLVTPGKYFSAAEYHAQRLQAVIVLQTYYRQWHAKVVVENLKRQKMLRLKWEAEEELRKIRDKEEWIKLDYYRRHNPQTKEDFELLYNALELWQQEEFARINQSFTGAERKAALCELLEKETQIIASIGRHRYIAYMANREASIQAFLDKCSAPKVWRTFSGKIIEMDTPFTIRARELQNIYKCIMLKNISQDERLDVLLTLKHTVKEHECKLTQEILELIDREVDLMMRGVKHHNLEGLRKRIATLFFRYIKTPLFNPEVARHLKVPQDPLKFYKKIYFCHGCQLYLPSTEFAVSSTLHRIYRCRRCINLDNETRQRESFLKYKCLLQRLYYSEADYEDDSKIAFLMQLQDIQYLVENIWASQSVLSAWKDLNDLVMVRWDKSLEWSPWNCILLTKDEGVAHLKLTSIEEGYEPLFIHKIKHKHILAKNYFSQIPVLASFILDDGEIDEIRKKYHSETTPKIIVSQRPSP
;
A
#
# COMPACT_ATOMS: atom_id res chain seq x y z
N MET A 1 -51.98 -43.77 17.68
CA MET A 1 -51.95 -45.13 17.10
C MET A 1 -50.49 -45.47 16.90
N SER A 2 -49.81 -45.91 17.98
CA SER A 2 -48.35 -46.19 18.05
C SER A 2 -47.47 -45.09 17.43
N ASP A 3 -46.97 -44.09 18.16
CA ASP A 3 -46.67 -43.98 19.60
C ASP A 3 -45.60 -44.99 20.09
N GLN A 4 -44.74 -44.55 21.03
CA GLN A 4 -43.54 -45.20 21.61
C GLN A 4 -42.25 -45.10 20.74
N GLU A 5 -41.10 -44.54 21.18
CA GLU A 5 -40.23 -44.76 22.39
C GLU A 5 -39.33 -46.00 22.20
N GLU A 6 -38.04 -46.10 22.59
CA GLU A 6 -37.07 -45.32 23.42
C GLU A 6 -35.75 -45.05 22.60
N GLU A 7 -34.74 -44.23 22.91
CA GLU A 7 -34.05 -43.69 24.12
C GLU A 7 -32.69 -44.37 24.46
N PHE A 8 -31.68 -43.59 24.87
CA PHE A 8 -30.37 -43.98 25.50
C PHE A 8 -29.36 -44.89 24.73
N ASP A 9 -28.04 -44.92 25.02
CA ASP A 9 -27.08 -43.95 25.61
C ASP A 9 -25.64 -44.23 25.06
N SER A 10 -24.66 -43.47 25.54
CA SER A 10 -23.21 -43.51 25.33
C SER A 10 -22.46 -44.68 25.99
N GLN A 11 -21.32 -45.12 25.41
CA GLN A 11 -19.97 -45.04 26.02
C GLN A 11 -18.83 -45.81 25.29
N ASN A 12 -17.62 -45.23 25.39
CA ASN A 12 -16.26 -45.84 25.52
C ASN A 12 -15.63 -46.80 24.46
N VAL A 13 -14.58 -46.27 23.80
CA VAL A 13 -13.15 -46.66 23.92
C VAL A 13 -12.75 -48.16 23.97
N VAL A 14 -11.80 -48.57 23.10
CA VAL A 14 -10.50 -49.24 23.45
C VAL A 14 -9.54 -49.29 22.24
N ASN A 15 -8.25 -49.41 22.53
CA ASN A 15 -7.07 -49.14 21.67
C ASN A 15 -6.64 -50.27 20.71
N ALA A 16 -5.84 -49.88 19.72
CA ALA A 16 -4.56 -50.50 19.32
C ALA A 16 -3.66 -49.38 18.70
N SER A 17 -2.32 -49.33 18.61
CA SER A 17 -1.18 -50.28 18.75
C SER A 17 -1.11 -51.40 17.69
N GLU A 18 0.03 -52.02 17.35
CA GLU A 18 1.47 -51.82 17.65
C GLU A 18 2.24 -51.61 16.30
N GLU A 19 3.51 -51.22 16.12
CA GLU A 19 4.57 -50.39 16.79
C GLU A 19 5.76 -50.25 15.78
N ASN A 20 6.71 -49.31 15.96
CA ASN A 20 8.15 -49.40 15.60
C ASN A 20 8.92 -48.08 15.86
N GLU A 21 10.18 -48.19 16.29
CA GLU A 21 11.07 -47.09 16.67
C GLU A 21 12.22 -46.91 15.67
N ASP A 22 12.80 -45.71 15.57
CA ASP A 22 14.25 -45.54 15.58
C ASP A 22 14.64 -44.09 15.95
N ALA A 23 15.80 -43.89 16.60
CA ALA A 23 16.07 -42.68 17.38
C ALA A 23 17.06 -41.69 16.73
N PHE A 24 16.89 -40.39 17.04
CA PHE A 24 17.95 -39.39 16.96
C PHE A 24 17.93 -38.48 18.20
N GLU A 25 19.12 -38.26 18.77
CA GLU A 25 19.31 -37.69 20.11
C GLU A 25 19.29 -36.15 20.12
N ILE A 26 18.58 -35.56 21.09
CA ILE A 26 18.63 -34.11 21.33
C ILE A 26 19.78 -33.82 22.30
N VAL A 27 20.89 -33.32 21.78
CA VAL A 27 22.05 -32.90 22.59
C VAL A 27 21.74 -31.57 23.30
N SER A 28 21.46 -31.63 24.59
CA SER A 28 21.41 -30.46 25.47
C SER A 28 22.82 -29.99 25.83
N ILE A 29 23.06 -28.67 25.76
CA ILE A 29 24.33 -28.03 26.14
C ILE A 29 24.09 -27.23 27.44
N PRO A 30 25.01 -27.27 28.44
CA PRO A 30 24.66 -26.88 29.81
C PRO A 30 24.63 -25.37 30.06
N VAL A 31 23.85 -24.95 31.04
CA VAL A 31 24.00 -23.67 31.73
C VAL A 31 25.14 -23.81 32.76
N PRO A 32 26.13 -22.91 32.81
CA PRO A 32 27.13 -22.92 33.88
C PRO A 32 26.52 -22.43 35.19
N SER A 33 26.38 -23.33 36.16
CA SER A 33 26.12 -23.02 37.56
C SER A 33 27.43 -23.10 38.36
N GLU A 34 27.95 -21.97 38.81
CA GLU A 34 28.98 -21.93 39.85
C GLU A 34 28.34 -21.43 41.14
N GLU A 35 28.21 -22.33 42.12
CA GLU A 35 27.78 -22.02 43.48
C GLU A 35 29.00 -21.66 44.34
N PHE A 36 28.83 -20.71 45.26
CA PHE A 36 29.61 -20.63 46.49
C PHE A 36 28.65 -20.44 47.68
N PRO A 37 28.99 -20.99 48.87
CA PRO A 37 27.97 -21.53 49.77
C PRO A 37 27.32 -20.54 50.75
N GLU A 38 26.24 -21.04 51.35
CA GLU A 38 25.36 -20.38 52.31
C GLU A 38 26.02 -20.04 53.66
N SER A 39 25.49 -19.02 54.32
CA SER A 39 25.14 -19.02 55.75
C SER A 39 24.46 -17.69 56.13
N ASP A 40 23.45 -17.63 57.00
CA ASP A 40 22.45 -18.60 57.46
C ASP A 40 21.32 -17.81 58.18
N GLN A 41 20.22 -18.45 58.60
CA GLN A 41 19.12 -17.93 59.46
C GLN A 41 18.20 -16.89 58.77
N THR A 42 16.91 -17.16 58.52
CA THR A 42 15.74 -17.33 59.43
C THR A 42 15.42 -16.07 60.25
N GLU A 43 14.18 -15.64 60.47
CA GLU A 43 12.87 -16.35 60.47
C GLU A 43 11.75 -15.61 59.69
N ASP A 44 10.58 -16.25 59.61
CA ASP A 44 9.36 -15.81 58.91
C ASP A 44 8.70 -14.54 59.48
N ASN A 45 7.86 -13.86 58.68
CA ASN A 45 6.39 -13.93 58.88
C ASN A 45 5.57 -13.20 57.78
N GLU A 46 4.28 -13.51 57.73
CA GLU A 46 3.30 -13.07 56.73
C GLU A 46 2.75 -11.64 56.97
N SER A 47 2.33 -10.94 55.92
CA SER A 47 0.90 -10.55 55.69
C SER A 47 0.71 -9.44 54.62
N GLU A 48 -0.49 -9.39 54.03
CA GLU A 48 -0.91 -8.41 53.01
C GLU A 48 -1.44 -7.11 53.65
N VAL A 49 -1.10 -5.93 53.11
CA VAL A 49 -1.95 -4.71 53.14
C VAL A 49 -1.66 -3.79 51.94
N GLU A 50 -2.66 -3.59 51.08
CA GLU A 50 -3.00 -2.27 50.49
C GLU A 50 -4.20 -1.70 51.28
N PRO A 51 -4.53 -0.37 51.26
CA PRO A 51 -4.11 0.67 50.31
C PRO A 51 -3.82 2.06 50.94
N SER A 52 -3.83 3.09 50.08
CA SER A 52 -4.38 4.44 50.30
C SER A 52 -3.46 5.58 50.77
N SER A 53 -4.02 6.79 50.71
CA SER A 53 -3.34 8.07 50.59
C SER A 53 -3.69 9.02 51.73
N GLU A 54 -2.73 9.82 52.19
CA GLU A 54 -2.95 11.24 52.53
C GLU A 54 -1.62 11.99 52.66
N GLY A 55 -1.65 13.32 52.56
CA GLY A 55 -0.57 14.22 52.97
C GLY A 55 -1.06 15.12 54.13
N PRO A 56 -0.55 16.35 54.31
CA PRO A 56 0.55 17.03 53.62
C PRO A 56 1.52 17.78 54.59
N THR A 57 2.46 18.58 54.05
CA THR A 57 3.25 19.63 54.75
C THR A 57 4.26 19.13 55.83
N THR A 58 5.31 19.86 56.25
CA THR A 58 5.61 21.30 56.19
C THR A 58 7.12 21.59 56.03
N HIS A 59 7.47 22.81 55.61
CA HIS A 59 8.80 23.45 55.51
C HIS A 59 9.90 23.07 56.52
N VAL A 60 11.18 23.22 56.12
CA VAL A 60 12.19 24.15 56.71
C VAL A 60 13.56 24.08 55.98
N LYS A 61 14.03 25.23 55.45
CA LYS A 61 15.37 25.90 55.52
C LYS A 61 16.70 25.06 55.48
N GLU A 62 17.88 25.56 55.06
CA GLU A 62 18.33 26.86 54.51
C GLU A 62 19.75 26.75 53.85
N GLU A 63 20.07 27.65 52.91
CA GLU A 63 21.41 28.27 52.63
C GLU A 63 22.64 27.37 52.31
N SER A 64 23.71 27.79 51.61
CA SER A 64 24.27 29.07 51.09
C SER A 64 25.24 28.74 49.89
N TYR A 65 25.90 29.63 49.11
CA TYR A 65 26.30 31.04 49.22
C TYR A 65 26.23 31.84 47.89
N GLN A 66 26.13 33.16 48.04
CA GLN A 66 26.43 34.32 47.17
C GLN A 66 27.30 34.09 45.89
N SER A 67 27.13 34.85 44.78
CA SER A 67 27.34 36.32 44.75
C SER A 67 26.82 37.06 43.49
N LEU A 68 26.06 38.16 43.71
CA LEU A 68 26.07 39.51 43.04
C LEU A 68 25.87 39.62 41.48
N LEU A 69 25.17 40.62 40.90
CA LEU A 69 24.31 41.74 41.37
C LEU A 69 23.48 42.34 40.20
N ASN A 70 22.19 42.67 40.44
CA ASN A 70 21.30 43.74 39.88
C ASN A 70 21.14 43.93 38.33
N VAL A 71 20.05 44.50 37.78
CA VAL A 71 19.06 45.51 38.27
C VAL A 71 17.60 45.08 37.95
N GLU A 72 16.65 45.64 38.70
CA GLU A 72 15.19 45.36 38.72
C GLU A 72 14.37 46.15 37.68
N PRO A 73 13.09 45.77 37.45
CA PRO A 73 11.97 46.67 37.19
C PRO A 73 10.95 46.68 38.36
N GLU A 74 10.17 47.76 38.49
CA GLU A 74 9.14 47.91 39.54
C GLU A 74 7.78 47.25 39.16
N ASP A 75 7.02 46.86 40.19
CA ASP A 75 5.63 46.38 40.10
C ASP A 75 4.61 47.53 39.98
N GLU A 76 3.39 47.23 39.53
CA GLU A 76 2.18 47.68 40.26
C GLU A 76 0.97 46.76 39.98
N GLU A 77 -0.09 46.88 40.78
CA GLU A 77 -0.95 45.75 41.19
C GLU A 77 -2.47 46.00 41.00
N GLN A 78 -3.28 45.00 41.36
CA GLN A 78 -4.67 45.09 41.89
C GLN A 78 -5.93 45.05 40.99
N LEU A 79 -6.67 43.96 41.23
CA LEU A 79 -8.08 43.88 41.69
C LEU A 79 -9.26 43.66 40.73
N MET A 80 -10.24 42.94 41.30
CA MET A 80 -11.45 42.36 40.70
C MET A 80 -12.69 43.26 40.86
N GLU A 81 -13.77 42.95 40.14
CA GLU A 81 -15.11 42.89 40.75
C GLU A 81 -16.05 41.90 40.02
N GLU A 82 -17.17 41.52 40.65
CA GLU A 82 -18.14 40.51 40.18
C GLU A 82 -19.46 41.10 39.66
N ALA A 83 -20.20 40.38 38.80
CA ALA A 83 -21.66 40.54 38.63
C ALA A 83 -22.31 39.30 37.97
N LEU A 84 -23.60 39.04 38.25
CA LEU A 84 -24.32 37.82 37.81
C LEU A 84 -25.37 38.02 36.68
N LEU A 85 -25.67 36.90 36.03
CA LEU A 85 -26.84 36.52 35.19
C LEU A 85 -28.21 36.86 35.87
N PRO A 86 -29.42 36.82 35.21
CA PRO A 86 -29.85 35.79 34.22
C PRO A 86 -31.01 36.14 33.22
N LYS A 87 -31.60 35.09 32.58
CA LYS A 87 -32.95 34.95 31.96
C LYS A 87 -33.21 35.53 30.54
N GLN A 88 -34.14 35.01 29.71
CA GLN A 88 -34.74 33.65 29.54
C GLN A 88 -35.55 33.55 28.20
N VAL A 89 -35.48 32.40 27.51
CA VAL A 89 -36.56 31.68 26.76
C VAL A 89 -37.42 32.40 25.67
N SER A 90 -37.49 31.80 24.46
CA SER A 90 -38.76 31.36 23.82
C SER A 90 -38.56 30.65 22.46
N TYR A 91 -39.63 30.04 21.94
CA TYR A 91 -39.64 29.04 20.84
C TYR A 91 -40.01 29.61 19.44
N SER A 92 -39.41 28.97 18.41
CA SER A 92 -39.88 28.63 17.05
C SER A 92 -41.40 28.62 16.71
N PRO A 93 -41.84 28.40 15.44
CA PRO A 93 -41.22 28.58 14.09
C PRO A 93 -42.17 29.19 13.01
N ARG A 94 -41.70 29.44 11.76
CA ARG A 94 -42.50 29.16 10.53
C ARG A 94 -41.72 29.18 9.20
N ASN A 95 -42.31 28.46 8.23
CA ASN A 95 -42.07 28.31 6.79
C ASN A 95 -41.68 29.63 6.05
N SER A 96 -41.11 29.67 4.83
CA SER A 96 -41.51 28.87 3.65
C SER A 96 -40.63 29.02 2.38
N THR A 97 -40.65 27.98 1.53
CA THR A 97 -40.51 28.00 0.05
C THR A 97 -39.12 28.22 -0.58
N GLU A 98 -38.94 27.56 -1.73
CA GLU A 98 -37.77 27.53 -2.61
C GLU A 98 -37.64 28.83 -3.44
N HIS A 99 -36.41 29.16 -3.88
CA HIS A 99 -36.11 29.47 -5.29
C HIS A 99 -34.61 29.77 -5.46
N TYR A 100 -33.91 28.96 -6.25
CA TYR A 100 -32.58 29.32 -6.78
C TYR A 100 -32.75 30.09 -8.10
N VAL A 101 -32.19 31.29 -8.20
CA VAL A 101 -31.99 32.02 -9.46
C VAL A 101 -30.57 32.56 -9.51
N THR A 102 -29.95 32.42 -10.68
CA THR A 102 -28.56 32.75 -10.96
C THR A 102 -28.23 34.23 -10.83
N LYS A 103 -27.04 34.52 -10.28
CA LYS A 103 -26.23 35.70 -10.59
C LYS A 103 -24.78 35.26 -10.72
N ASP A 104 -24.15 35.65 -11.82
CA ASP A 104 -22.82 36.27 -11.83
C ASP A 104 -22.50 36.72 -13.26
N ASP A 105 -22.86 37.96 -13.56
CA ASP A 105 -22.46 38.69 -14.76
C ASP A 105 -21.70 39.94 -14.31
N ASN A 106 -20.54 40.18 -14.95
CA ASN A 106 -19.65 41.36 -14.94
C ASN A 106 -18.24 41.14 -14.38
N ALA A 107 -17.37 40.51 -15.20
CA ALA A 107 -15.93 40.62 -15.06
C ALA A 107 -15.37 41.84 -15.82
N MET A 108 -14.57 42.64 -15.11
CA MET A 108 -13.55 43.59 -15.62
C MET A 108 -13.92 44.56 -16.78
N GLN A 109 -14.14 45.84 -16.43
CA GLN A 109 -13.66 46.95 -17.26
C GLN A 109 -12.31 47.47 -16.73
N SER A 110 -11.20 47.19 -17.41
CA SER A 110 -10.06 48.12 -17.53
C SER A 110 -8.87 47.52 -18.31
N ALA A 111 -8.69 47.93 -19.57
CA ALA A 111 -7.38 48.33 -20.12
C ALA A 111 -7.48 48.89 -21.55
N ARG A 112 -6.68 49.93 -21.82
CA ARG A 112 -6.16 50.36 -23.14
C ARG A 112 -7.17 50.67 -24.26
N ARG A 113 -7.57 51.95 -24.27
CA ARG A 113 -7.57 52.73 -25.52
C ARG A 113 -6.17 52.65 -26.16
N TYR A 114 -6.07 52.26 -27.43
CA TYR A 114 -5.72 53.17 -28.53
C TYR A 114 -5.93 52.46 -29.88
N SER A 115 -6.13 53.25 -30.93
CA SER A 115 -6.76 52.82 -32.18
C SER A 115 -5.78 52.41 -33.28
N ASN A 116 -6.19 51.46 -34.12
CA ASN A 116 -6.11 51.64 -35.57
C ASN A 116 -7.21 50.84 -36.29
N ALA A 117 -8.23 51.55 -36.80
CA ALA A 117 -9.35 50.94 -37.51
C ALA A 117 -8.99 50.75 -39.00
N GLY A 118 -8.71 49.52 -39.40
CA GLY A 118 -8.43 49.17 -40.80
C GLY A 118 -8.35 47.67 -41.06
N SER A 119 -7.56 46.95 -40.25
CA SER A 119 -7.28 45.52 -40.49
C SER A 119 -8.46 44.57 -40.23
N LEU A 120 -9.37 44.93 -39.32
CA LEU A 120 -10.51 44.06 -38.95
C LEU A 120 -11.48 43.85 -40.12
N ALA A 121 -11.88 44.90 -40.83
CA ALA A 121 -12.80 44.78 -41.97
C ALA A 121 -12.26 43.91 -43.14
N PHE A 122 -10.94 43.72 -43.23
CA PHE A 122 -10.32 42.78 -44.17
C PHE A 122 -10.32 41.34 -43.64
N LEU A 123 -10.00 41.16 -42.35
CA LEU A 123 -10.05 39.84 -41.69
C LEU A 123 -11.48 39.30 -41.55
N ASP A 124 -12.46 40.16 -41.31
CA ASP A 124 -13.89 39.79 -41.25
C ASP A 124 -14.44 39.49 -42.65
N LYS A 125 -13.95 40.17 -43.70
CA LYS A 125 -14.20 39.75 -45.09
C LYS A 125 -13.56 38.40 -45.41
N ILE A 126 -12.34 38.12 -44.94
CA ILE A 126 -11.70 36.81 -45.10
C ILE A 126 -12.44 35.72 -44.30
N LYS A 127 -12.94 36.03 -43.09
CA LYS A 127 -13.84 35.13 -42.34
C LYS A 127 -15.13 34.87 -43.11
N ALA A 128 -15.85 35.91 -43.53
CA ALA A 128 -17.10 35.77 -44.27
C ALA A 128 -16.91 35.02 -45.61
N ILE A 129 -15.77 35.22 -46.31
CA ILE A 129 -15.40 34.44 -47.50
C ILE A 129 -15.09 32.98 -47.11
N LYS A 130 -14.36 32.73 -46.03
CA LYS A 130 -14.04 31.37 -45.54
C LYS A 130 -15.26 30.62 -44.99
N GLU A 131 -16.25 31.34 -44.46
CA GLU A 131 -17.51 30.82 -43.91
C GLU A 131 -18.55 30.62 -45.02
N SER A 132 -18.64 31.50 -46.02
CA SER A 132 -19.47 31.27 -47.22
C SER A 132 -18.90 30.17 -48.12
N LEU A 133 -17.57 30.07 -48.27
CA LEU A 133 -16.94 28.92 -48.92
C LEU A 133 -17.23 27.62 -48.13
N LYS A 134 -17.14 27.62 -46.79
CA LYS A 134 -17.58 26.46 -45.99
C LYS A 134 -19.08 26.14 -46.17
N ALA A 135 -19.95 27.15 -46.22
CA ALA A 135 -21.39 26.96 -46.42
C ALA A 135 -21.77 26.48 -47.84
N SER A 136 -20.88 26.64 -48.82
CA SER A 136 -21.07 26.14 -50.19
C SER A 136 -20.87 24.63 -50.35
N VAL A 137 -20.13 23.99 -49.43
CA VAL A 137 -20.02 22.52 -49.38
C VAL A 137 -21.16 21.98 -48.53
N LYS A 138 -22.33 21.78 -49.15
CA LYS A 138 -23.33 20.86 -48.59
C LYS A 138 -22.70 19.49 -48.48
N ASP A 139 -22.69 18.88 -47.30
CA ASP A 139 -22.24 17.50 -47.14
C ASP A 139 -23.00 16.59 -48.14
N PRO A 140 -22.30 15.85 -49.02
CA PRO A 140 -22.92 15.08 -50.09
C PRO A 140 -23.51 13.76 -49.59
N LEU A 141 -24.24 13.81 -48.48
CA LEU A 141 -24.89 12.66 -47.84
C LEU A 141 -26.34 12.55 -48.32
N ALA A 142 -26.70 11.39 -48.85
CA ALA A 142 -28.08 10.95 -49.03
C ALA A 142 -28.43 9.89 -47.97
N THR A 143 -29.71 9.80 -47.63
CA THR A 143 -30.23 8.70 -46.80
C THR A 143 -30.59 7.54 -47.71
N VAL A 144 -29.74 6.54 -47.78
CA VAL A 144 -29.95 5.37 -48.65
C VAL A 144 -30.70 4.29 -47.89
N LYS A 145 -31.90 3.98 -48.39
CA LYS A 145 -32.76 2.89 -47.95
C LYS A 145 -32.43 1.66 -48.79
N VAL A 146 -31.64 0.76 -48.23
CA VAL A 146 -31.22 -0.50 -48.86
C VAL A 146 -32.28 -1.57 -48.60
N VAL A 147 -32.78 -2.23 -49.64
CA VAL A 147 -33.73 -3.35 -49.53
C VAL A 147 -33.05 -4.64 -49.99
N LEU A 148 -33.00 -5.64 -49.13
CA LEU A 148 -32.42 -6.96 -49.42
C LEU A 148 -33.45 -7.84 -50.15
N PHE A 149 -33.29 -8.02 -51.45
CA PHE A 149 -34.19 -8.83 -52.28
C PHE A 149 -33.68 -10.28 -52.37
N PRO A 150 -34.53 -11.32 -52.24
CA PRO A 150 -36.00 -11.30 -52.16
C PRO A 150 -36.58 -11.19 -50.74
N LEU A 151 -35.74 -11.03 -49.70
CA LEU A 151 -36.19 -11.09 -48.29
C LEU A 151 -37.07 -9.91 -47.83
N GLY A 152 -36.99 -8.76 -48.50
CA GLY A 152 -37.72 -7.54 -48.14
C GLY A 152 -37.22 -6.84 -46.87
N GLN A 153 -36.07 -7.23 -46.31
CA GLN A 153 -35.48 -6.53 -45.16
C GLN A 153 -34.97 -5.16 -45.59
N GLU A 154 -35.43 -4.10 -44.92
CA GLU A 154 -35.04 -2.72 -45.18
C GLU A 154 -33.93 -2.28 -44.20
N ILE A 155 -32.94 -1.55 -44.69
CA ILE A 155 -31.80 -1.05 -43.90
C ILE A 155 -31.56 0.40 -44.32
N ILE A 156 -31.73 1.34 -43.40
CA ILE A 156 -31.55 2.78 -43.66
C ILE A 156 -30.16 3.20 -43.18
N MET A 157 -29.33 3.75 -44.06
CA MET A 157 -28.02 4.29 -43.70
C MET A 157 -27.66 5.57 -44.48
N PRO A 158 -26.91 6.51 -43.89
CA PRO A 158 -26.34 7.63 -44.64
C PRO A 158 -25.22 7.13 -45.57
N PHE A 159 -25.22 7.57 -46.82
CA PHE A 159 -24.16 7.26 -47.80
C PHE A 159 -23.75 8.50 -48.59
N LYS A 160 -22.47 8.55 -48.98
CA LYS A 160 -21.88 9.68 -49.71
C LYS A 160 -22.09 9.54 -51.23
N ILE A 161 -22.81 10.49 -51.82
CA ILE A 161 -23.35 10.45 -53.18
C ILE A 161 -22.23 10.56 -54.25
N ASP A 162 -21.12 11.20 -53.87
CA ASP A 162 -19.89 11.35 -54.64
C ASP A 162 -18.98 10.10 -54.63
N ILE A 163 -19.24 9.13 -53.75
CA ILE A 163 -18.48 7.88 -53.67
C ILE A 163 -19.06 6.83 -54.62
N ILE A 164 -18.16 6.04 -55.25
CA ILE A 164 -18.55 4.96 -56.16
C ILE A 164 -19.33 3.84 -55.46
N VAL A 165 -20.32 3.30 -56.16
CA VAL A 165 -21.27 2.28 -55.66
C VAL A 165 -20.56 1.00 -55.20
N LYS A 166 -19.34 0.71 -55.70
CA LYS A 166 -18.50 -0.38 -55.18
C LYS A 166 -18.36 -0.37 -53.66
N TYR A 167 -18.17 0.78 -53.00
CA TYR A 167 -17.98 0.80 -51.54
C TYR A 167 -19.23 0.38 -50.77
N LEU A 168 -20.43 0.75 -51.25
CA LEU A 168 -21.69 0.26 -50.71
C LEU A 168 -21.82 -1.26 -50.92
N LYS A 169 -21.41 -1.75 -52.10
CA LYS A 169 -21.49 -3.16 -52.48
C LYS A 169 -20.51 -4.04 -51.71
N ASP A 170 -19.28 -3.59 -51.48
CA ASP A 170 -18.26 -4.30 -50.69
C ASP A 170 -18.63 -4.28 -49.18
N HIS A 171 -19.26 -3.22 -48.67
CA HIS A 171 -19.83 -3.18 -47.31
C HIS A 171 -20.89 -4.27 -47.09
N PHE A 172 -21.87 -4.39 -47.99
CA PHE A 172 -22.88 -5.45 -47.90
C PHE A 172 -22.32 -6.84 -48.23
N SER A 173 -21.29 -6.94 -49.08
CA SER A 173 -20.54 -8.18 -49.32
C SER A 173 -19.91 -8.72 -48.03
N TYR A 174 -19.30 -7.86 -47.22
CA TYR A 174 -18.76 -8.22 -45.91
C TYR A 174 -19.85 -8.62 -44.91
N LEU A 175 -20.91 -7.81 -44.77
CA LEU A 175 -22.01 -8.09 -43.83
C LEU A 175 -22.78 -9.38 -44.14
N LEU A 176 -23.04 -9.66 -45.42
CA LEU A 176 -23.75 -10.86 -45.87
C LEU A 176 -22.83 -12.08 -46.05
N LYS A 177 -21.50 -11.89 -46.05
CA LYS A 177 -20.47 -12.88 -46.40
C LYS A 177 -20.67 -13.49 -47.80
N ILE A 178 -21.10 -12.67 -48.76
CA ILE A 178 -21.32 -13.02 -50.17
C ILE A 178 -20.31 -12.24 -51.03
N PRO A 179 -19.55 -12.86 -51.95
CA PRO A 179 -18.54 -12.16 -52.75
C PRO A 179 -19.16 -11.06 -53.64
N SER A 180 -18.55 -9.87 -53.67
CA SER A 180 -19.07 -8.72 -54.44
C SER A 180 -19.00 -8.87 -55.98
N ASN A 181 -18.51 -10.00 -56.49
CA ASN A 181 -18.68 -10.37 -57.91
C ASN A 181 -20.11 -10.85 -58.20
N VAL A 182 -20.76 -11.54 -57.26
CA VAL A 182 -22.11 -12.13 -57.38
C VAL A 182 -23.19 -11.16 -56.90
N LEU A 183 -22.85 -10.30 -55.94
CA LEU A 183 -23.76 -9.27 -55.43
C LEU A 183 -23.97 -8.14 -56.45
N GLN A 184 -25.21 -7.73 -56.69
CA GLN A 184 -25.56 -6.60 -57.55
C GLN A 184 -26.51 -5.61 -56.85
N ILE A 185 -26.44 -4.34 -57.27
CA ILE A 185 -27.28 -3.26 -56.76
C ILE A 185 -28.12 -2.70 -57.91
N ARG A 186 -29.44 -2.65 -57.72
CA ARG A 186 -30.42 -2.08 -58.64
C ARG A 186 -30.98 -0.78 -58.09
N TYR A 187 -31.06 0.24 -58.93
CA TYR A 187 -31.68 1.53 -58.63
C TYR A 187 -32.62 1.92 -59.77
N SER A 188 -33.87 2.25 -59.46
CA SER A 188 -34.89 2.63 -60.46
C SER A 188 -35.00 1.67 -61.65
N GLY A 189 -34.82 0.37 -61.41
CA GLY A 189 -34.82 -0.69 -62.43
C GLY A 189 -33.47 -0.95 -63.13
N MET A 190 -32.52 -0.02 -63.05
CA MET A 190 -31.18 -0.15 -63.67
C MET A 190 -30.18 -0.81 -62.72
N ILE A 191 -29.28 -1.66 -63.26
CA ILE A 191 -28.18 -2.27 -62.50
C ILE A 191 -26.99 -1.30 -62.48
N LEU A 192 -26.59 -0.88 -61.29
CA LEU A 192 -25.49 0.07 -61.08
C LEU A 192 -24.13 -0.62 -61.25
N LYS A 193 -23.21 -0.03 -62.02
CA LYS A 193 -21.85 -0.57 -62.15
C LYS A 193 -20.97 -0.12 -60.98
N ASN A 194 -20.00 -0.96 -60.61
CA ASN A 194 -19.07 -0.72 -59.50
C ASN A 194 -18.40 0.67 -59.52
N ASN A 195 -18.13 1.23 -60.70
CA ASN A 195 -17.41 2.50 -60.87
C ASN A 195 -18.33 3.73 -61.03
N GLU A 196 -19.65 3.54 -61.03
CA GLU A 196 -20.62 4.63 -61.12
C GLU A 196 -20.88 5.22 -59.72
N THR A 197 -21.31 6.48 -59.65
CA THR A 197 -21.70 7.16 -58.41
C THR A 197 -23.21 7.45 -58.40
N LEU A 198 -23.81 7.60 -57.22
CA LEU A 198 -25.25 7.95 -57.13
C LEU A 198 -25.53 9.35 -57.71
N LEU A 199 -24.54 10.25 -57.70
CA LEU A 199 -24.62 11.58 -58.34
C LEU A 199 -24.88 11.48 -59.86
N GLN A 200 -24.25 10.51 -60.53
CA GLN A 200 -24.41 10.30 -61.99
C GLN A 200 -25.83 9.84 -62.35
N HIS A 201 -26.53 9.22 -61.40
CA HIS A 201 -27.93 8.77 -61.53
C HIS A 201 -28.94 9.78 -60.95
N GLY A 202 -28.52 11.04 -60.74
CA GLY A 202 -29.42 12.19 -60.48
C GLY A 202 -29.74 12.47 -59.01
N VAL A 203 -29.19 11.71 -58.06
CA VAL A 203 -29.40 11.89 -56.62
C VAL A 203 -28.80 13.21 -56.11
N LYS A 204 -29.54 13.98 -55.31
CA LYS A 204 -29.08 15.22 -54.69
C LYS A 204 -28.71 15.03 -53.21
N PRO A 205 -27.82 15.88 -52.65
CA PRO A 205 -27.58 15.95 -51.22
C PRO A 205 -28.89 16.07 -50.43
N GLN A 206 -29.03 15.25 -49.37
CA GLN A 206 -30.19 15.14 -48.49
C GLN A 206 -31.44 14.45 -49.08
N ASP A 207 -31.39 13.91 -50.32
CA ASP A 207 -32.45 13.03 -50.82
C ASP A 207 -32.53 11.70 -50.02
N ILE A 208 -33.72 11.10 -50.00
CA ILE A 208 -33.95 9.73 -49.51
C ILE A 208 -34.08 8.81 -50.73
N VAL A 209 -33.21 7.81 -50.83
CA VAL A 209 -33.01 7.02 -52.05
C VAL A 209 -33.17 5.53 -51.75
N GLN A 210 -34.09 4.85 -52.44
CA GLN A 210 -34.24 3.40 -52.29
C GLN A 210 -33.38 2.64 -53.32
N VAL A 211 -32.54 1.72 -52.85
CA VAL A 211 -31.74 0.80 -53.69
C VAL A 211 -32.00 -0.64 -53.28
N GLU A 212 -31.99 -1.55 -54.25
CA GLU A 212 -32.25 -2.97 -54.03
C GLU A 212 -30.96 -3.76 -54.21
N ILE A 213 -30.64 -4.64 -53.27
CA ILE A 213 -29.48 -5.54 -53.34
C ILE A 213 -29.96 -6.96 -53.55
N PHE A 214 -29.42 -7.63 -54.56
CA PHE A 214 -29.74 -9.01 -54.92
C PHE A 214 -28.47 -9.79 -55.31
N SER A 215 -28.57 -11.11 -55.31
CA SER A 215 -27.51 -12.04 -55.74
C SER A 215 -27.81 -12.52 -57.15
N THR A 216 -26.83 -12.64 -58.05
CA THR A 216 -27.04 -13.25 -59.37
C THR A 216 -27.28 -14.76 -59.28
N ASP A 217 -26.61 -15.41 -58.32
CA ASP A 217 -26.62 -16.86 -58.14
C ASP A 217 -27.24 -17.21 -56.77
N PRO A 218 -28.57 -17.08 -56.61
CA PRO A 218 -29.24 -17.19 -55.31
C PRO A 218 -29.13 -18.58 -54.68
N ASP A 219 -28.97 -19.64 -55.47
CA ASP A 219 -28.89 -21.02 -54.98
C ASP A 219 -27.55 -21.34 -54.30
N LEU A 220 -26.46 -20.73 -54.77
CA LEU A 220 -25.12 -20.86 -54.19
C LEU A 220 -24.84 -19.78 -53.13
N PHE A 221 -25.33 -18.56 -53.36
CA PHE A 221 -25.13 -17.42 -52.48
C PHE A 221 -26.47 -16.75 -52.10
N PRO A 222 -27.30 -17.42 -51.28
CA PRO A 222 -28.57 -16.87 -50.80
C PRO A 222 -28.31 -15.73 -49.81
N ILE A 223 -28.92 -14.58 -50.05
CA ILE A 223 -28.94 -13.44 -49.11
C ILE A 223 -29.71 -13.84 -47.86
N LYS A 224 -29.14 -13.60 -46.68
CA LYS A 224 -29.68 -13.96 -45.36
C LYS A 224 -30.02 -12.69 -44.57
N ARG A 225 -30.98 -12.77 -43.64
CA ARG A 225 -31.34 -11.63 -42.77
C ARG A 225 -30.16 -11.27 -41.86
N ILE A 226 -29.77 -9.99 -41.88
CA ILE A 226 -28.73 -9.48 -40.97
C ILE A 226 -29.37 -9.33 -39.59
N HIS A 227 -28.87 -10.08 -38.61
CA HIS A 227 -29.33 -10.05 -37.22
C HIS A 227 -28.53 -9.00 -36.42
N GLY A 228 -29.22 -8.23 -35.59
CA GLY A 228 -28.62 -7.16 -34.77
C GLY A 228 -28.82 -5.73 -35.32
N LEU A 229 -29.34 -5.61 -36.54
CA LEU A 229 -29.87 -4.36 -37.11
C LEU A 229 -31.39 -4.52 -37.26
N ASN A 230 -32.10 -4.40 -36.13
CA ASN A 230 -33.56 -4.41 -36.09
C ASN A 230 -34.11 -2.97 -36.05
N ASP A 231 -35.32 -2.81 -36.58
CA ASP A 231 -35.98 -1.55 -36.88
C ASP A 231 -36.18 -0.61 -35.68
N ALA A 232 -36.39 0.68 -36.00
CA ALA A 232 -36.52 1.78 -35.05
C ALA A 232 -37.43 1.46 -33.85
N SER A 233 -36.81 1.30 -32.68
CA SER A 233 -37.50 1.08 -31.41
C SER A 233 -38.33 2.31 -31.05
N GLN A 234 -39.64 2.11 -30.86
CA GLN A 234 -40.53 3.20 -30.44
C GLN A 234 -40.30 3.46 -28.94
N ILE A 235 -39.56 4.52 -28.62
CA ILE A 235 -39.34 4.98 -27.25
C ILE A 235 -40.60 5.68 -26.75
N ILE A 236 -41.12 5.26 -25.60
CA ILE A 236 -42.19 5.95 -24.86
C ILE A 236 -41.72 6.32 -23.46
N THR A 237 -42.05 7.53 -23.00
CA THR A 237 -41.80 7.98 -21.63
C THR A 237 -42.93 7.54 -20.71
N VAL A 238 -42.60 6.77 -19.68
CA VAL A 238 -43.54 6.20 -18.72
C VAL A 238 -43.30 6.82 -17.34
N ARG A 239 -44.34 7.40 -16.73
CA ARG A 239 -44.28 7.87 -15.34
C ARG A 239 -44.38 6.69 -14.37
N VAL A 240 -43.25 6.32 -13.77
CA VAL A 240 -43.15 5.26 -12.76
C VAL A 240 -43.18 5.87 -11.37
N GLN A 241 -44.07 5.40 -10.50
CA GLN A 241 -44.14 5.85 -9.10
C GLN A 241 -43.14 5.07 -8.24
N THR A 242 -42.06 5.72 -7.80
CA THR A 242 -41.00 5.13 -6.97
C THR A 242 -41.21 5.37 -5.46
N GLY A 243 -42.20 6.18 -5.08
CA GLY A 243 -42.62 6.36 -3.69
C GLY A 243 -43.98 7.07 -3.59
N ILE A 244 -44.52 7.19 -2.38
CA ILE A 244 -45.90 7.65 -2.11
C ILE A 244 -46.23 8.97 -2.84
N THR A 245 -45.27 9.88 -3.00
CA THR A 245 -45.42 11.18 -3.71
C THR A 245 -44.39 11.42 -4.81
N LYS A 246 -43.53 10.45 -5.15
CA LYS A 246 -42.47 10.62 -6.16
C LYS A 246 -42.73 9.80 -7.42
N TYR A 247 -42.73 10.49 -8.55
CA TYR A 247 -42.83 9.92 -9.90
C TYR A 247 -41.54 10.22 -10.66
N GLN A 248 -41.09 9.25 -11.45
CA GLN A 248 -39.91 9.34 -12.30
C GLN A 248 -40.33 9.03 -13.74
N GLU A 249 -39.97 9.88 -14.69
CA GLU A 249 -40.18 9.61 -16.11
C GLU A 249 -39.05 8.73 -16.62
N VAL A 250 -39.41 7.51 -17.04
CA VAL A 250 -38.48 6.49 -17.55
C VAL A 250 -38.77 6.31 -19.03
N ALA A 251 -37.77 6.54 -19.88
CA ALA A 251 -37.85 6.17 -21.29
C ALA A 251 -37.77 4.64 -21.41
N VAL A 252 -38.77 4.04 -22.08
CA VAL A 252 -38.87 2.60 -22.29
C VAL A 252 -38.94 2.33 -23.79
N GLU A 253 -38.04 1.47 -24.28
CA GLU A 253 -38.02 1.03 -25.68
C GLU A 253 -39.04 -0.08 -25.93
N ILE A 254 -39.96 0.13 -26.86
CA ILE A 254 -40.85 -0.94 -27.35
C ILE A 254 -40.11 -1.76 -28.40
N ILE A 255 -39.69 -2.97 -28.03
CA ILE A 255 -39.20 -3.98 -28.97
C ILE A 255 -40.40 -4.80 -29.47
N LYS A 256 -40.85 -4.52 -30.70
CA LYS A 256 -41.77 -5.43 -31.41
C LYS A 256 -41.03 -6.72 -31.74
N SER A 257 -41.66 -7.85 -31.47
CA SER A 257 -41.08 -9.18 -31.69
C SER A 257 -42.15 -10.14 -32.19
N ASP A 258 -41.86 -10.83 -33.30
CA ASP A 258 -42.81 -11.69 -34.02
C ASP A 258 -43.06 -13.05 -33.32
N PHE A 259 -42.71 -13.15 -32.03
CA PHE A 259 -42.78 -14.38 -31.26
C PHE A 259 -44.15 -14.52 -30.58
N HIS A 260 -44.96 -15.47 -31.06
CA HIS A 260 -46.21 -15.83 -30.37
C HIS A 260 -45.90 -16.54 -29.04
N LYS A 261 -46.18 -15.85 -27.95
CA LYS A 261 -45.79 -16.27 -26.60
C LYS A 261 -46.70 -17.38 -26.05
N PRO A 262 -46.15 -18.51 -25.54
CA PRO A 262 -46.96 -19.58 -24.96
C PRO A 262 -47.68 -19.17 -23.66
N PHE A 263 -48.86 -19.74 -23.43
CA PHE A 263 -49.69 -19.47 -22.25
C PHE A 263 -49.18 -20.17 -20.97
N LEU A 264 -48.12 -19.62 -20.38
CA LEU A 264 -47.54 -20.09 -19.12
C LEU A 264 -48.30 -19.59 -17.86
N GLY A 265 -49.62 -19.44 -17.96
CA GLY A 265 -50.50 -19.03 -16.87
C GLY A 265 -50.94 -17.56 -16.86
N GLY A 266 -52.17 -17.34 -16.41
CA GLY A 266 -52.87 -16.06 -16.47
C GLY A 266 -54.39 -16.28 -16.55
N PHE A 267 -55.11 -15.33 -17.15
CA PHE A 267 -56.56 -15.43 -17.38
C PHE A 267 -56.89 -15.43 -18.87
N ARG A 268 -57.84 -16.25 -19.31
CA ARG A 268 -58.36 -16.24 -20.69
C ARG A 268 -59.80 -15.76 -20.71
N HIS A 269 -60.11 -14.73 -21.49
CA HIS A 269 -61.45 -14.18 -21.59
C HIS A 269 -62.34 -15.07 -22.45
N LYS A 270 -63.40 -15.62 -21.84
CA LYS A 270 -64.23 -16.69 -22.45
C LYS A 270 -64.92 -16.30 -23.77
N ILE A 271 -65.21 -15.01 -23.98
CA ILE A 271 -66.00 -14.54 -25.13
C ILE A 271 -65.09 -14.07 -26.29
N THR A 272 -64.03 -13.31 -26.00
CA THR A 272 -63.11 -12.79 -27.03
C THR A 272 -61.89 -13.68 -27.27
N GLY A 273 -61.74 -14.76 -26.50
CA GLY A 273 -60.62 -15.70 -26.58
C GLY A 273 -59.27 -15.16 -26.08
N MET A 274 -59.16 -13.85 -25.80
CA MET A 274 -57.93 -13.14 -25.44
C MET A 274 -57.27 -13.68 -24.17
N GLU A 275 -55.95 -13.73 -24.17
CA GLU A 275 -55.12 -14.29 -23.10
C GLU A 275 -54.31 -13.20 -22.38
N TYR A 276 -54.53 -13.06 -21.08
CA TYR A 276 -53.85 -12.12 -20.18
C TYR A 276 -52.82 -12.88 -19.34
N HIS A 277 -51.56 -12.88 -19.78
CA HIS A 277 -50.48 -13.60 -19.08
C HIS A 277 -50.08 -12.93 -17.75
N ASN A 278 -49.69 -13.74 -16.76
CA ASN A 278 -49.15 -13.27 -15.48
C ASN A 278 -47.89 -12.39 -15.64
N ALA A 279 -47.78 -11.31 -14.85
CA ALA A 279 -46.74 -10.30 -14.96
C ALA A 279 -45.29 -10.86 -14.99
N GLY A 280 -44.98 -11.84 -14.15
CA GLY A 280 -43.66 -12.50 -14.10
C GLY A 280 -43.27 -13.28 -15.37
N THR A 281 -44.16 -13.39 -16.36
CA THR A 281 -43.88 -13.98 -17.68
C THR A 281 -43.86 -12.92 -18.80
N GLN A 282 -44.16 -11.65 -18.52
CA GLN A 282 -44.32 -10.61 -19.55
C GLN A 282 -42.97 -10.07 -20.07
N THR A 283 -41.89 -10.26 -19.32
CA THR A 283 -40.53 -9.98 -19.77
C THR A 283 -39.89 -11.21 -20.42
N VAL A 284 -38.97 -10.97 -21.37
CA VAL A 284 -38.12 -12.04 -21.92
C VAL A 284 -37.19 -12.54 -20.81
N PRO A 285 -37.14 -13.85 -20.51
CA PRO A 285 -36.19 -14.36 -19.54
C PRO A 285 -34.76 -14.12 -20.03
N LYS A 286 -33.89 -13.60 -19.16
CA LYS A 286 -32.46 -13.43 -19.50
C LYS A 286 -31.90 -14.79 -19.92
N LYS A 287 -31.42 -14.89 -21.17
CA LYS A 287 -30.66 -16.07 -21.60
C LYS A 287 -29.45 -16.20 -20.71
N ILE A 288 -29.38 -17.29 -19.95
CA ILE A 288 -28.16 -17.71 -19.28
C ILE A 288 -27.19 -18.10 -20.41
N PRO A 289 -25.95 -17.59 -20.45
CA PRO A 289 -24.98 -18.05 -21.43
C PRO A 289 -24.71 -19.55 -21.23
N GLU A 290 -24.46 -20.27 -22.32
CA GLU A 290 -24.01 -21.66 -22.22
C GLU A 290 -22.73 -21.70 -21.38
N LYS A 291 -22.80 -22.42 -20.27
CA LYS A 291 -21.66 -22.76 -19.42
C LYS A 291 -21.28 -24.20 -19.72
N ASP A 292 -19.99 -24.47 -19.76
CA ASP A 292 -19.49 -25.85 -19.70
C ASP A 292 -20.03 -26.58 -18.46
N ASN A 293 -20.12 -27.91 -18.53
CA ASN A 293 -20.79 -28.75 -17.53
C ASN A 293 -20.05 -28.80 -16.18
N VAL A 294 -20.15 -27.73 -15.40
CA VAL A 294 -19.72 -27.66 -14.00
C VAL A 294 -20.79 -28.30 -13.12
N PHE A 295 -20.52 -29.50 -12.60
CA PHE A 295 -21.34 -30.16 -11.59
C PHE A 295 -21.23 -29.46 -10.23
N CYS A 296 -21.89 -28.31 -10.05
CA CYS A 296 -22.12 -27.77 -8.70
C CYS A 296 -23.36 -28.42 -8.05
N ARG A 297 -23.38 -28.47 -6.73
CA ARG A 297 -24.48 -29.03 -5.92
C ARG A 297 -25.26 -27.91 -5.21
N ASP A 298 -25.27 -26.73 -5.82
CA ASP A 298 -25.72 -25.48 -5.20
C ASP A 298 -27.24 -25.41 -5.12
N THR A 299 -27.80 -25.80 -3.97
CA THR A 299 -29.23 -25.64 -3.69
C THR A 299 -29.54 -24.20 -3.30
N GLN A 300 -30.37 -23.52 -4.10
CA GLN A 300 -30.77 -22.15 -3.81
C GLN A 300 -31.62 -22.08 -2.53
N THR A 301 -31.09 -21.48 -1.48
CA THR A 301 -31.76 -21.32 -0.17
C THR A 301 -32.83 -20.21 -0.23
N VAL A 302 -34.00 -20.55 -0.74
CA VAL A 302 -35.13 -19.61 -0.90
C VAL A 302 -35.99 -19.51 0.37
N PHE A 303 -36.18 -18.28 0.88
CA PHE A 303 -37.14 -17.98 1.95
C PHE A 303 -38.59 -18.11 1.48
N GLN A 304 -39.14 -19.33 1.53
CA GLN A 304 -40.54 -19.58 1.21
C GLN A 304 -41.47 -18.94 2.25
N ARG A 305 -42.51 -18.23 1.80
CA ARG A 305 -43.58 -17.69 2.65
C ARG A 305 -44.94 -18.17 2.16
N LYS A 306 -45.66 -18.92 2.99
CA LYS A 306 -47.03 -19.36 2.71
C LYS A 306 -47.97 -18.14 2.73
N LYS A 307 -48.75 -17.93 1.67
CA LYS A 307 -49.87 -16.99 1.63
C LYS A 307 -51.17 -17.79 1.60
N LEU A 308 -52.06 -17.51 2.54
CA LEU A 308 -53.41 -18.09 2.57
C LEU A 308 -54.36 -17.18 1.79
N GLN A 309 -55.32 -17.77 1.08
CA GLN A 309 -56.39 -17.08 0.38
C GLN A 309 -57.73 -17.68 0.81
N GLN A 310 -58.68 -16.83 1.18
CA GLN A 310 -60.04 -17.22 1.52
C GLN A 310 -60.98 -16.84 0.38
N THR A 311 -61.88 -17.75 0.00
CA THR A 311 -62.95 -17.48 -0.96
C THR A 311 -64.17 -16.86 -0.26
N THR A 312 -64.98 -16.12 -1.01
CA THR A 312 -66.25 -15.58 -0.52
C THR A 312 -67.23 -16.72 -0.23
N ASN A 313 -67.65 -16.85 1.04
CA ASN A 313 -68.72 -17.76 1.44
C ASN A 313 -70.04 -16.99 1.52
N THR A 314 -71.08 -17.46 0.84
CA THR A 314 -72.40 -16.80 0.77
C THR A 314 -73.42 -17.56 1.61
N THR A 315 -73.92 -16.95 2.67
CA THR A 315 -75.05 -17.45 3.45
C THR A 315 -76.33 -16.71 3.10
N SER A 316 -77.46 -17.42 3.11
CA SER A 316 -78.78 -16.86 2.88
C SER A 316 -79.71 -17.24 4.03
N THR A 317 -80.53 -16.29 4.49
CA THR A 317 -81.53 -16.50 5.53
C THR A 317 -82.92 -16.25 4.94
N GLN A 318 -83.85 -17.16 5.21
CA GLN A 318 -85.25 -17.04 4.78
C GLN A 318 -86.13 -16.81 6.01
N MET A 319 -86.85 -15.69 6.02
CA MET A 319 -87.82 -15.43 7.08
C MET A 319 -89.05 -16.33 6.92
N THR A 320 -89.57 -16.84 8.04
CA THR A 320 -90.86 -17.52 8.10
C THR A 320 -92.00 -16.52 7.89
N LYS A 321 -92.93 -16.85 6.99
CA LYS A 321 -94.10 -16.03 6.69
C LYS A 321 -95.29 -16.95 6.41
N ILE A 322 -96.51 -16.47 6.66
CA ILE A 322 -97.73 -17.17 6.24
C ILE A 322 -97.64 -17.47 4.74
N GLY A 323 -97.65 -18.75 4.37
CA GLY A 323 -97.45 -19.24 2.99
C GLY A 323 -96.02 -19.67 2.62
N VAL A 324 -95.02 -19.50 3.49
CA VAL A 324 -93.62 -19.92 3.25
C VAL A 324 -93.08 -20.68 4.47
N TYR A 325 -92.91 -21.99 4.32
CA TYR A 325 -92.34 -22.87 5.35
C TYR A 325 -90.80 -22.89 5.29
N VAL A 326 -90.17 -22.88 6.47
CA VAL A 326 -88.73 -23.07 6.68
C VAL A 326 -88.56 -24.06 7.83
N SER A 327 -87.57 -24.95 7.76
CA SER A 327 -87.39 -26.05 8.70
C SER A 327 -86.39 -25.71 9.81
N ASN A 328 -86.89 -25.37 11.01
CA ASN A 328 -86.04 -24.96 12.14
C ASN A 328 -85.22 -26.09 12.80
N MET A 329 -85.12 -27.28 12.20
CA MET A 329 -84.55 -28.48 12.84
C MET A 329 -83.04 -28.42 13.06
N THR A 330 -82.33 -27.57 12.31
CA THR A 330 -80.88 -27.32 12.45
C THR A 330 -80.54 -26.14 13.35
N ASP A 331 -81.55 -25.39 13.79
CA ASP A 331 -81.37 -24.11 14.46
C ASP A 331 -80.97 -24.29 15.93
N LYS A 332 -80.24 -23.31 16.46
CA LYS A 332 -79.77 -23.31 17.84
C LYS A 332 -80.27 -22.06 18.56
N LEU A 333 -81.08 -22.26 19.60
CA LEU A 333 -81.44 -21.19 20.52
C LEU A 333 -80.20 -20.86 21.38
N VAL A 334 -79.79 -19.59 21.35
CA VAL A 334 -78.62 -19.09 22.09
C VAL A 334 -79.07 -17.92 22.95
N THR A 335 -78.78 -17.96 24.25
CA THR A 335 -79.02 -16.83 25.15
C THR A 335 -77.96 -15.74 24.94
N PRO A 336 -78.35 -14.46 24.89
CA PRO A 336 -77.38 -13.38 24.70
C PRO A 336 -76.49 -13.24 25.94
N GLY A 337 -75.17 -13.27 25.72
CA GLY A 337 -74.18 -12.91 26.74
C GLY A 337 -74.13 -11.40 27.01
N LYS A 338 -73.21 -10.97 27.89
CA LYS A 338 -72.92 -9.54 28.08
C LYS A 338 -72.45 -8.93 26.76
N TYR A 339 -73.18 -7.95 26.24
CA TYR A 339 -72.74 -7.17 25.09
C TYR A 339 -71.55 -6.30 25.46
N PHE A 340 -70.46 -6.38 24.70
CA PHE A 340 -69.23 -5.63 24.94
C PHE A 340 -69.22 -4.42 24.00
N SER A 341 -69.23 -3.19 24.53
CA SER A 341 -69.28 -2.01 23.67
C SER A 341 -67.96 -1.80 22.92
N ALA A 342 -68.03 -1.15 21.76
CA ALA A 342 -66.84 -0.79 20.99
C ALA A 342 -65.88 0.09 21.82
N ALA A 343 -66.41 0.95 22.69
CA ALA A 343 -65.61 1.78 23.59
C ALA A 343 -64.81 0.95 24.61
N GLU A 344 -65.45 -0.03 25.27
CA GLU A 344 -64.78 -0.94 26.19
C GLU A 344 -63.72 -1.80 25.47
N TYR A 345 -64.03 -2.31 24.28
CA TYR A 345 -63.09 -3.08 23.46
C TYR A 345 -61.86 -2.24 23.05
N HIS A 346 -62.07 -0.98 22.65
CA HIS A 346 -60.96 -0.07 22.34
C HIS A 346 -60.16 0.33 23.58
N ALA A 347 -60.80 0.53 24.73
CA ALA A 347 -60.12 0.81 26.00
C ALA A 347 -59.26 -0.37 26.49
N GLN A 348 -59.81 -1.59 26.46
CA GLN A 348 -59.09 -2.81 26.82
C GLN A 348 -57.88 -3.05 25.89
N ARG A 349 -58.06 -2.82 24.58
CA ARG A 349 -56.96 -2.87 23.61
C ARG A 349 -55.91 -1.77 23.84
N LEU A 350 -56.30 -0.55 24.19
CA LEU A 350 -55.37 0.52 24.54
C LEU A 350 -54.51 0.12 25.74
N GLN A 351 -55.13 -0.39 26.80
CA GLN A 351 -54.44 -0.84 28.02
C GLN A 351 -53.45 -1.97 27.73
N ALA A 352 -53.86 -2.97 26.94
CA ALA A 352 -52.97 -4.05 26.50
C ALA A 352 -51.81 -3.55 25.62
N VAL A 353 -52.06 -2.59 24.72
CA VAL A 353 -51.02 -1.96 23.87
C VAL A 353 -50.04 -1.15 24.71
N ILE A 354 -50.48 -0.44 25.75
CA ILE A 354 -49.60 0.29 26.67
C ILE A 354 -48.65 -0.69 27.38
N VAL A 355 -49.16 -1.82 27.88
CA VAL A 355 -48.35 -2.87 28.51
C VAL A 355 -47.35 -3.50 27.52
N LEU A 356 -47.77 -3.81 26.30
CA LEU A 356 -46.86 -4.29 25.26
C LEU A 356 -45.78 -3.25 24.91
N GLN A 357 -46.11 -1.96 24.88
CA GLN A 357 -45.14 -0.90 24.63
C GLN A 357 -44.16 -0.68 25.78
N THR A 358 -44.55 -0.84 27.06
CA THR A 358 -43.60 -0.72 28.19
C THR A 358 -42.60 -1.88 28.18
N TYR A 359 -43.06 -3.13 27.99
CA TYR A 359 -42.16 -4.27 27.84
C TYR A 359 -41.27 -4.17 26.58
N TYR A 360 -41.80 -3.70 25.45
CA TYR A 360 -40.99 -3.47 24.24
C TYR A 360 -39.91 -2.41 24.46
N ARG A 361 -40.24 -1.27 25.09
CA ARG A 361 -39.25 -0.23 25.46
C ARG A 361 -38.18 -0.78 26.40
N GLN A 362 -38.57 -1.57 27.39
CA GLN A 362 -37.63 -2.22 28.33
C GLN A 362 -36.71 -3.23 27.62
N TRP A 363 -37.26 -4.07 26.74
CA TRP A 363 -36.49 -5.03 25.95
C TRP A 363 -35.52 -4.32 25.00
N HIS A 364 -35.98 -3.32 24.27
CA HIS A 364 -35.13 -2.53 23.37
C HIS A 364 -33.99 -1.84 24.14
N ALA A 365 -34.27 -1.26 25.31
CA ALA A 365 -33.24 -0.68 26.17
C ALA A 365 -32.22 -1.74 26.65
N LYS A 366 -32.66 -2.95 27.02
CA LYS A 366 -31.76 -4.07 27.36
C LYS A 366 -30.86 -4.45 26.19
N VAL A 367 -31.39 -4.61 24.98
CA VAL A 367 -30.62 -4.95 23.77
C VAL A 367 -29.59 -3.87 23.43
N VAL A 368 -29.95 -2.58 23.54
CA VAL A 368 -29.00 -1.47 23.34
C VAL A 368 -27.90 -1.48 24.39
N VAL A 369 -28.23 -1.65 25.67
CA VAL A 369 -27.24 -1.72 26.77
C VAL A 369 -26.34 -2.95 26.64
N GLU A 370 -26.86 -4.09 26.21
CA GLU A 370 -26.07 -5.30 25.94
C GLU A 370 -25.09 -5.07 24.77
N ASN A 371 -25.52 -4.40 23.70
CA ASN A 371 -24.64 -4.05 22.59
C ASN A 371 -23.55 -3.06 23.01
N LEU A 372 -23.87 -2.05 23.83
CA LEU A 372 -22.88 -1.12 24.40
C LEU A 372 -21.89 -1.85 25.34
N LYS A 373 -22.36 -2.83 26.14
CA LYS A 373 -21.49 -3.70 26.95
C LYS A 373 -20.55 -4.55 26.08
N ARG A 374 -21.06 -5.12 24.98
CA ARG A 374 -20.27 -5.87 23.99
C ARG A 374 -19.22 -4.98 23.33
N GLN A 375 -19.57 -3.77 22.92
CA GLN A 375 -18.65 -2.78 22.35
C GLN A 375 -17.58 -2.36 23.37
N LYS A 376 -17.95 -2.08 24.63
CA LYS A 376 -16.98 -1.79 25.70
C LYS A 376 -16.03 -2.97 25.96
N MET A 377 -16.53 -4.21 26.00
CA MET A 377 -15.70 -5.41 26.17
C MET A 377 -14.71 -5.59 25.01
N LEU A 378 -15.17 -5.44 23.76
CA LEU A 378 -14.30 -5.55 22.58
C LEU A 378 -13.23 -4.45 22.57
N ARG A 379 -13.59 -3.23 22.95
CA ARG A 379 -12.64 -2.12 23.09
C ARG A 379 -11.58 -2.39 24.16
N LEU A 380 -11.98 -2.81 25.37
CA LEU A 380 -11.04 -3.12 26.46
C LEU A 380 -10.11 -4.30 26.12
N LYS A 381 -10.63 -5.31 25.40
CA LYS A 381 -9.80 -6.41 24.89
C LYS A 381 -8.77 -5.92 23.88
N TRP A 382 -9.20 -5.09 22.91
CA TRP A 382 -8.28 -4.50 21.94
C TRP A 382 -7.22 -3.60 22.60
N GLU A 383 -7.61 -2.78 23.59
CA GLU A 383 -6.67 -1.94 24.35
C GLU A 383 -5.61 -2.81 25.06
N ALA A 384 -6.00 -3.89 25.75
CA ALA A 384 -5.06 -4.83 26.38
C ALA A 384 -4.21 -5.65 25.39
N GLU A 385 -4.78 -6.07 24.25
CA GLU A 385 -4.04 -6.77 23.18
C GLU A 385 -2.99 -5.86 22.52
N GLU A 386 -3.27 -4.55 22.43
CA GLU A 386 -2.36 -3.53 21.90
C GLU A 386 -1.24 -3.18 22.90
N GLU A 387 -1.55 -3.11 24.20
CA GLU A 387 -0.53 -3.03 25.27
C GLU A 387 0.40 -4.25 25.28
N LEU A 388 -0.16 -5.46 25.20
CA LEU A 388 0.63 -6.70 25.09
C LEU A 388 1.41 -6.80 23.77
N ARG A 389 1.00 -6.12 22.69
CA ARG A 389 1.83 -5.97 21.49
C ARG A 389 3.01 -5.04 21.78
N LYS A 390 2.75 -3.84 22.32
CA LYS A 390 3.78 -2.85 22.65
C LYS A 390 4.82 -3.33 23.66
N ILE A 391 4.45 -4.21 24.59
CA ILE A 391 5.39 -4.87 25.51
C ILE A 391 6.28 -5.86 24.74
N ARG A 392 5.69 -6.76 23.94
CA ARG A 392 6.45 -7.73 23.14
C ARG A 392 7.38 -7.07 22.12
N ASP A 393 6.91 -6.05 21.40
CA ASP A 393 7.72 -5.26 20.48
C ASP A 393 8.94 -4.68 21.21
N LYS A 394 8.76 -4.06 22.39
CA LYS A 394 9.85 -3.51 23.21
C LYS A 394 10.82 -4.60 23.68
N GLU A 395 10.31 -5.75 24.12
CA GLU A 395 11.16 -6.89 24.47
C GLU A 395 11.99 -7.40 23.29
N GLU A 396 11.40 -7.52 22.11
CA GLU A 396 12.12 -7.95 20.89
C GLU A 396 13.20 -6.92 20.50
N TRP A 397 12.93 -5.62 20.63
CA TRP A 397 13.94 -4.58 20.45
C TRP A 397 15.07 -4.67 21.49
N ILE A 398 14.77 -4.89 22.77
CA ILE A 398 15.78 -5.06 23.84
C ILE A 398 16.62 -6.31 23.60
N LYS A 399 15.99 -7.43 23.24
CA LYS A 399 16.68 -8.70 22.88
C LYS A 399 17.60 -8.48 21.67
N LEU A 400 17.13 -7.80 20.63
CA LEU A 400 17.93 -7.48 19.43
C LEU A 400 19.10 -6.53 19.75
N ASP A 401 18.90 -5.52 20.59
CA ASP A 401 19.94 -4.60 21.04
C ASP A 401 21.03 -5.34 21.83
N TYR A 402 20.63 -6.21 22.76
CA TYR A 402 21.52 -7.11 23.50
C TYR A 402 22.34 -8.02 22.57
N TYR A 403 21.71 -8.71 21.62
CA TYR A 403 22.42 -9.57 20.66
C TYR A 403 23.42 -8.79 19.80
N ARG A 404 23.11 -7.54 19.42
CA ARG A 404 24.01 -6.66 18.65
C ARG A 404 25.19 -6.14 19.47
N ARG A 405 25.01 -5.87 20.78
CA ARG A 405 26.11 -5.58 21.70
C ARG A 405 27.03 -6.78 21.91
N HIS A 406 26.45 -7.98 22.07
CA HIS A 406 27.20 -9.20 22.30
C HIS A 406 28.01 -9.65 21.06
N ASN A 407 27.40 -9.56 19.87
CA ASN A 407 27.97 -10.06 18.62
C ASN A 407 28.06 -8.95 17.55
N PRO A 408 28.88 -7.89 17.76
CA PRO A 408 28.95 -6.74 16.85
C PRO A 408 29.62 -7.13 15.52
N GLN A 409 28.97 -6.83 14.39
CA GLN A 409 29.47 -7.15 13.05
C GLN A 409 29.53 -5.93 12.12
N THR A 410 28.53 -5.07 12.17
CA THR A 410 28.42 -3.85 11.37
C THR A 410 29.14 -2.68 12.05
N LYS A 411 29.42 -1.59 11.32
CA LYS A 411 30.02 -0.39 11.94
C LYS A 411 29.09 0.21 12.98
N GLU A 412 27.80 0.16 12.68
CA GLU A 412 26.70 0.63 13.49
C GLU A 412 26.62 -0.11 14.84
N ASP A 413 26.97 -1.41 14.89
CA ASP A 413 27.07 -2.14 16.17
C ASP A 413 28.24 -1.64 17.03
N PHE A 414 29.36 -1.26 16.40
CA PHE A 414 30.49 -0.65 17.10
C PHE A 414 30.20 0.79 17.54
N GLU A 415 29.48 1.59 16.74
CA GLU A 415 28.97 2.91 17.15
C GLU A 415 28.05 2.79 18.38
N LEU A 416 27.23 1.75 18.45
CA LEU A 416 26.36 1.44 19.60
C LEU A 416 27.17 1.05 20.84
N LEU A 417 28.24 0.25 20.70
CA LEU A 417 29.14 -0.09 21.80
C LEU A 417 29.93 1.11 22.33
N TYR A 418 30.43 1.99 21.45
CA TYR A 418 31.08 3.23 21.88
C TYR A 418 30.10 4.18 22.59
N ASN A 419 28.84 4.25 22.15
CA ASN A 419 27.82 5.05 22.81
C ASN A 419 27.42 4.48 24.18
N ALA A 420 27.36 3.15 24.32
CA ALA A 420 27.13 2.50 25.60
C ALA A 420 28.29 2.71 26.59
N LEU A 421 29.54 2.69 26.10
CA LEU A 421 30.74 3.05 26.87
C LEU A 421 30.70 4.53 27.32
N GLU A 422 30.27 5.44 26.45
CA GLU A 422 30.15 6.87 26.78
C GLU A 422 29.12 7.13 27.88
N LEU A 423 27.93 6.51 27.79
CA LEU A 423 26.89 6.63 28.83
C LEU A 423 27.39 6.08 30.17
N TRP A 424 28.00 4.89 30.18
CA TRP A 424 28.63 4.32 31.37
C TRP A 424 29.73 5.23 31.93
N GLN A 425 30.59 5.80 31.08
CA GLN A 425 31.63 6.74 31.50
C GLN A 425 31.03 7.99 32.15
N GLN A 426 29.94 8.54 31.61
CA GLN A 426 29.25 9.70 32.17
C GLN A 426 28.58 9.39 33.52
N GLU A 427 27.95 8.21 33.65
CA GLU A 427 27.34 7.73 34.90
C GLU A 427 28.37 7.49 36.01
N GLU A 428 29.47 6.80 35.71
CA GLU A 428 30.57 6.57 36.67
C GLU A 428 31.30 7.88 37.01
N PHE A 429 31.53 8.77 36.02
CA PHE A 429 32.13 10.08 36.26
C PHE A 429 31.25 10.94 37.18
N ALA A 430 29.93 10.95 36.97
CA ALA A 430 28.98 11.61 37.86
C ALA A 430 29.02 11.03 39.27
N ARG A 431 29.00 9.69 39.41
CA ARG A 431 29.09 9.01 40.71
C ARG A 431 30.39 9.33 41.45
N ILE A 432 31.54 9.21 40.78
CA ILE A 432 32.86 9.51 41.36
C ILE A 432 32.96 10.98 41.80
N ASN A 433 32.38 11.91 41.04
CA ASN A 433 32.34 13.34 41.38
C ASN A 433 31.41 13.66 42.58
N GLN A 434 30.42 12.81 42.87
CA GLN A 434 29.53 12.93 44.03
C GLN A 434 30.13 12.25 45.27
N SER A 435 30.74 11.08 45.11
CA SER A 435 31.23 10.25 46.22
C SER A 435 32.63 10.61 46.73
N PHE A 436 33.53 11.11 45.87
CA PHE A 436 34.94 11.30 46.22
C PHE A 436 35.42 12.74 45.98
N THR A 437 36.38 13.18 46.80
CA THR A 437 37.04 14.49 46.65
C THR A 437 38.58 14.36 46.65
N GLY A 438 39.28 15.49 46.47
CA GLY A 438 40.73 15.57 46.66
C GLY A 438 41.56 14.59 45.83
N ALA A 439 42.33 13.74 46.52
CA ALA A 439 43.22 12.75 45.92
C ALA A 439 42.51 11.44 45.56
N GLU A 440 41.56 10.99 46.38
CA GLU A 440 40.78 9.76 46.16
C GLU A 440 39.98 9.85 44.85
N ARG A 441 39.34 11.00 44.60
CA ARG A 441 38.68 11.30 43.32
C ARG A 441 39.63 11.13 42.12
N LYS A 442 40.89 11.54 42.25
CA LYS A 442 41.88 11.39 41.16
C LYS A 442 42.26 9.92 40.97
N ALA A 443 42.42 9.14 42.03
CA ALA A 443 42.67 7.70 41.94
C ALA A 443 41.51 6.97 41.26
N ALA A 444 40.27 7.22 41.68
CA ALA A 444 39.07 6.65 41.07
C ALA A 444 38.88 7.05 39.59
N LEU A 445 39.22 8.29 39.22
CA LEU A 445 39.21 8.73 37.82
C LEU A 445 40.32 8.08 36.97
N CYS A 446 41.49 7.79 37.54
CA CYS A 446 42.51 6.98 36.86
C CYS A 446 42.02 5.55 36.66
N GLU A 447 41.43 4.91 37.67
CA GLU A 447 40.87 3.56 37.57
C GLU A 447 39.73 3.47 36.54
N LEU A 448 38.87 4.51 36.46
CA LEU A 448 37.84 4.62 35.43
C LEU A 448 38.45 4.68 34.02
N LEU A 449 39.51 5.47 33.83
CA LEU A 449 40.23 5.58 32.55
C LEU A 449 40.98 4.27 32.20
N GLU A 450 41.55 3.57 33.17
CA GLU A 450 42.14 2.24 32.95
C GLU A 450 41.07 1.24 32.45
N LYS A 451 39.90 1.18 33.11
CA LYS A 451 38.76 0.36 32.67
C LYS A 451 38.29 0.77 31.26
N GLU A 452 38.17 2.07 30.98
CA GLU A 452 37.81 2.60 29.66
C GLU A 452 38.78 2.10 28.58
N THR A 453 40.10 2.20 28.80
CA THR A 453 41.11 1.74 27.82
C THR A 453 41.07 0.23 27.60
N GLN A 454 40.78 -0.56 28.64
CA GLN A 454 40.59 -2.01 28.52
C GLN A 454 39.35 -2.36 27.67
N ILE A 455 38.23 -1.65 27.87
CA ILE A 455 37.01 -1.86 27.07
C ILE A 455 37.23 -1.41 25.62
N ILE A 456 37.90 -0.27 25.38
CA ILE A 456 38.26 0.19 24.02
C ILE A 456 39.18 -0.83 23.31
N ALA A 457 40.16 -1.40 24.02
CA ALA A 457 41.00 -2.48 23.49
C ALA A 457 40.20 -3.76 23.22
N SER A 458 39.18 -4.06 24.03
CA SER A 458 38.23 -5.15 23.78
C SER A 458 37.42 -4.91 22.51
N ILE A 459 36.78 -3.75 22.38
CA ILE A 459 36.04 -3.33 21.18
C ILE A 459 36.95 -3.40 19.94
N GLY A 460 38.22 -2.99 20.05
CA GLY A 460 39.24 -3.13 18.99
C GLY A 460 39.48 -4.57 18.54
N ARG A 461 39.54 -5.54 19.46
CA ARG A 461 39.65 -6.98 19.14
C ARG A 461 38.40 -7.49 18.42
N HIS A 462 37.21 -7.18 18.91
CA HIS A 462 35.95 -7.56 18.25
C HIS A 462 35.84 -6.92 16.85
N ARG A 463 36.23 -5.65 16.70
CA ARG A 463 36.28 -4.92 15.41
C ARG A 463 37.24 -5.56 14.42
N TYR A 464 38.37 -6.11 14.87
CA TYR A 464 39.28 -6.89 14.03
C TYR A 464 38.68 -8.24 13.59
N ILE A 465 38.07 -8.99 14.51
CA ILE A 465 37.41 -10.29 14.22
C ILE A 465 36.27 -10.07 13.21
N ALA A 466 35.39 -9.11 13.48
CA ALA A 466 34.32 -8.71 12.57
C ALA A 466 34.87 -8.25 11.22
N TYR A 467 35.97 -7.50 11.17
CA TYR A 467 36.61 -7.09 9.91
C TYR A 467 37.16 -8.29 9.11
N MET A 468 37.72 -9.31 9.76
CA MET A 468 38.13 -10.55 9.07
C MET A 468 36.93 -11.32 8.50
N ALA A 469 35.89 -11.55 9.30
CA ALA A 469 34.67 -12.24 8.85
C ALA A 469 33.95 -11.48 7.72
N ASN A 470 33.74 -10.18 7.88
CA ASN A 470 33.18 -9.32 6.83
C ASN A 470 34.04 -9.29 5.56
N ARG A 471 35.37 -9.37 5.69
CA ARG A 471 36.27 -9.46 4.53
C ARG A 471 36.04 -10.76 3.76
N GLU A 472 36.00 -11.90 4.43
CA GLU A 472 35.72 -13.20 3.80
C GLU A 472 34.32 -13.24 3.17
N ALA A 473 33.28 -12.77 3.88
CA ALA A 473 31.92 -12.64 3.34
C ALA A 473 31.85 -11.69 2.13
N SER A 474 32.59 -10.57 2.14
CA SER A 474 32.66 -9.63 1.01
C SER A 474 33.40 -10.20 -0.20
N ILE A 475 34.30 -11.17 0.00
CA ILE A 475 34.97 -11.90 -1.08
C ILE A 475 34.00 -12.88 -1.71
N GLN A 476 33.29 -13.67 -0.89
CA GLN A 476 32.24 -14.59 -1.35
C GLN A 476 31.15 -13.83 -2.14
N ALA A 477 30.53 -12.83 -1.53
CA ALA A 477 29.48 -12.01 -2.14
C ALA A 477 29.95 -11.13 -3.32
N PHE A 478 31.26 -11.02 -3.57
CA PHE A 478 31.80 -10.46 -4.82
C PHE A 478 31.88 -11.53 -5.92
N LEU A 479 32.33 -12.75 -5.58
CA LEU A 479 32.35 -13.88 -6.50
C LEU A 479 30.93 -14.30 -6.92
N ASP A 480 29.98 -14.38 -5.98
CA ASP A 480 28.57 -14.71 -6.25
C ASP A 480 27.92 -13.69 -7.21
N LYS A 481 28.29 -12.41 -7.14
CA LYS A 481 27.82 -11.38 -8.08
C LYS A 481 28.38 -11.55 -9.49
N CYS A 482 29.62 -12.06 -9.62
CA CYS A 482 30.23 -12.30 -10.92
C CYS A 482 29.72 -13.60 -11.57
N SER A 483 29.33 -14.60 -10.76
CA SER A 483 28.84 -15.90 -11.23
C SER A 483 27.31 -16.00 -11.34
N ALA A 484 26.56 -15.00 -10.86
CA ALA A 484 25.11 -14.91 -11.03
C ALA A 484 24.70 -14.77 -12.51
N PRO A 485 23.55 -15.34 -12.92
CA PRO A 485 22.99 -15.10 -14.25
C PRO A 485 22.54 -13.65 -14.41
N LYS A 486 22.40 -13.20 -15.66
CA LYS A 486 21.91 -11.85 -15.99
C LYS A 486 20.39 -11.87 -15.99
N VAL A 487 19.79 -11.04 -15.13
CA VAL A 487 18.36 -11.04 -14.85
C VAL A 487 17.70 -9.75 -15.37
N TRP A 488 16.57 -9.86 -16.07
CA TRP A 488 15.73 -8.72 -16.42
C TRP A 488 14.23 -9.06 -16.38
N ARG A 489 13.39 -8.06 -16.12
CA ARG A 489 11.92 -8.17 -16.26
C ARG A 489 11.52 -7.85 -17.71
N THR A 490 10.62 -8.63 -18.32
CA THR A 490 9.94 -8.26 -19.57
C THR A 490 8.77 -7.31 -19.31
N PHE A 491 8.26 -6.66 -20.37
CA PHE A 491 7.07 -5.80 -20.29
C PHE A 491 5.82 -6.53 -19.74
N SER A 492 5.77 -7.85 -19.87
CA SER A 492 4.74 -8.72 -19.29
C SER A 492 5.03 -9.17 -17.84
N GLY A 493 5.93 -8.49 -17.13
CA GLY A 493 6.28 -8.73 -15.73
C GLY A 493 7.15 -9.97 -15.47
N LYS A 494 7.32 -10.86 -16.45
CA LYS A 494 8.09 -12.11 -16.29
C LYS A 494 9.58 -11.81 -16.15
N ILE A 495 10.21 -12.41 -15.15
CA ILE A 495 11.67 -12.39 -14.98
C ILE A 495 12.27 -13.43 -15.94
N ILE A 496 13.34 -13.04 -16.65
CA ILE A 496 14.18 -13.92 -17.47
C ILE A 496 15.59 -13.88 -16.90
N GLU A 497 16.20 -15.06 -16.76
CA GLU A 497 17.59 -15.25 -16.39
C GLU A 497 18.38 -15.78 -17.59
N MET A 498 19.59 -15.27 -17.80
CA MET A 498 20.48 -15.69 -18.88
C MET A 498 21.90 -15.92 -18.36
N ASP A 499 22.40 -17.14 -18.55
CA ASP A 499 23.83 -17.40 -18.45
C ASP A 499 24.56 -17.04 -19.75
N THR A 500 25.80 -16.59 -19.58
CA THR A 500 26.72 -16.21 -20.65
C THR A 500 28.04 -16.94 -20.46
N PRO A 501 28.86 -17.15 -21.51
CA PRO A 501 30.18 -17.77 -21.34
C PRO A 501 31.03 -17.08 -20.26
N PHE A 502 30.83 -15.77 -20.06
CA PHE A 502 31.51 -14.99 -19.04
C PHE A 502 31.01 -15.26 -17.61
N THR A 503 29.70 -15.41 -17.37
CA THR A 503 29.15 -15.78 -16.04
C THR A 503 29.44 -17.24 -15.69
N ILE A 504 29.44 -18.12 -16.70
CA ILE A 504 29.90 -19.52 -16.57
C ILE A 504 31.38 -19.55 -16.17
N ARG A 505 32.25 -18.82 -16.88
CA ARG A 505 33.69 -18.73 -16.54
C ARG A 505 33.93 -18.13 -15.15
N ALA A 506 33.15 -17.13 -14.74
CA ALA A 506 33.20 -16.60 -13.38
C ALA A 506 32.78 -17.63 -12.31
N ARG A 507 31.84 -18.53 -12.64
CA ARG A 507 31.40 -19.65 -11.79
C ARG A 507 32.46 -20.74 -11.68
N GLU A 508 33.14 -21.09 -12.76
CA GLU A 508 34.32 -21.98 -12.75
C GLU A 508 35.40 -21.45 -11.80
N LEU A 509 35.81 -20.19 -12.01
CA LEU A 509 36.82 -19.52 -11.19
C LEU A 509 36.40 -19.41 -9.71
N GLN A 510 35.12 -19.16 -9.45
CA GLN A 510 34.57 -19.19 -8.09
C GLN A 510 34.66 -20.58 -7.46
N ASN A 511 34.33 -21.64 -8.19
CA ASN A 511 34.38 -23.01 -7.68
C ASN A 511 35.82 -23.42 -7.33
N ILE A 512 36.78 -23.10 -8.20
CA ILE A 512 38.22 -23.31 -7.92
C ILE A 512 38.64 -22.53 -6.67
N TYR A 513 38.19 -21.28 -6.50
CA TYR A 513 38.47 -20.50 -5.29
C TYR A 513 37.87 -21.14 -4.03
N LYS A 514 36.63 -21.65 -4.09
CA LYS A 514 35.99 -22.39 -2.99
C LYS A 514 36.80 -23.64 -2.63
N CYS A 515 37.21 -24.44 -3.60
CA CYS A 515 38.07 -25.63 -3.40
C CYS A 515 39.43 -25.29 -2.76
N ILE A 516 40.06 -24.19 -3.14
CA ILE A 516 41.34 -23.76 -2.55
C ILE A 516 41.21 -23.40 -1.06
N MET A 517 40.03 -22.96 -0.63
CA MET A 517 39.74 -22.48 0.74
C MET A 517 39.27 -23.57 1.72
N LEU A 518 38.94 -24.78 1.25
CA LEU A 518 38.60 -25.91 2.12
C LEU A 518 39.82 -26.29 2.98
N LYS A 519 39.63 -26.43 4.29
CA LYS A 519 40.72 -26.61 5.27
C LYS A 519 41.03 -28.07 5.62
N ASN A 520 40.06 -28.97 5.43
CA ASN A 520 40.11 -30.38 5.83
C ASN A 520 39.99 -31.29 4.59
N ILE A 521 40.96 -31.18 3.68
CA ILE A 521 41.04 -31.98 2.43
C ILE A 521 42.12 -33.06 2.60
N SER A 522 41.96 -34.24 1.98
CA SER A 522 43.07 -35.22 1.88
C SER A 522 44.26 -34.69 1.07
N GLN A 523 45.37 -35.43 1.03
CA GLN A 523 46.54 -35.00 0.26
C GLN A 523 46.27 -35.09 -1.25
N ASP A 524 45.60 -36.15 -1.70
CA ASP A 524 45.35 -36.42 -3.12
C ASP A 524 44.30 -35.45 -3.70
N GLU A 525 43.16 -35.27 -3.03
CA GLU A 525 42.17 -34.24 -3.42
C GLU A 525 42.80 -32.82 -3.44
N ARG A 526 43.75 -32.53 -2.54
CA ARG A 526 44.47 -31.24 -2.56
C ARG A 526 45.41 -31.14 -3.76
N LEU A 527 46.06 -32.23 -4.18
CA LEU A 527 46.86 -32.26 -5.41
C LEU A 527 45.97 -32.04 -6.65
N ASP A 528 44.77 -32.63 -6.71
CA ASP A 528 43.82 -32.41 -7.81
C ASP A 528 43.31 -30.96 -7.89
N VAL A 529 43.03 -30.33 -6.75
CA VAL A 529 42.68 -28.90 -6.67
C VAL A 529 43.85 -28.03 -7.14
N LEU A 530 45.08 -28.36 -6.75
CA LEU A 530 46.30 -27.66 -7.19
C LEU A 530 46.59 -27.87 -8.69
N LEU A 531 46.31 -29.05 -9.23
CA LEU A 531 46.43 -29.37 -10.66
C LEU A 531 45.39 -28.61 -11.50
N THR A 532 44.14 -28.56 -11.04
CA THR A 532 43.06 -27.79 -11.66
C THR A 532 43.37 -26.29 -11.68
N LEU A 533 43.89 -25.76 -10.57
CA LEU A 533 44.41 -24.40 -10.50
C LEU A 533 45.60 -24.20 -11.46
N LYS A 534 46.56 -25.13 -11.48
CA LYS A 534 47.74 -25.08 -12.36
C LYS A 534 47.35 -25.05 -13.85
N HIS A 535 46.30 -25.76 -14.25
CA HIS A 535 45.79 -25.73 -15.62
C HIS A 535 45.08 -24.41 -15.94
N THR A 536 44.16 -23.93 -15.11
CA THR A 536 43.42 -22.67 -15.36
C THR A 536 44.28 -21.41 -15.28
N VAL A 537 45.40 -21.45 -14.54
CA VAL A 537 46.37 -20.35 -14.44
C VAL A 537 47.38 -20.36 -15.61
N LYS A 538 47.59 -21.50 -16.27
CA LYS A 538 48.46 -21.63 -17.47
C LYS A 538 47.86 -21.02 -18.73
N GLU A 539 46.56 -20.70 -18.76
CA GLU A 539 45.89 -20.08 -19.92
C GLU A 539 46.44 -18.69 -20.27
N HIS A 540 47.12 -18.03 -19.32
CA HIS A 540 47.67 -16.68 -19.51
C HIS A 540 49.09 -16.56 -18.95
N GLU A 541 50.06 -16.20 -19.79
CA GLU A 541 51.44 -15.96 -19.36
C GLU A 541 51.62 -14.53 -18.86
N CYS A 542 51.81 -14.35 -17.55
CA CYS A 542 52.17 -13.07 -16.95
C CYS A 542 52.87 -13.27 -15.60
N LYS A 543 53.46 -12.21 -15.05
CA LYS A 543 54.14 -12.27 -13.74
C LYS A 543 53.23 -12.78 -12.60
N LEU A 544 51.94 -12.44 -12.61
CA LEU A 544 51.00 -12.90 -11.58
C LEU A 544 50.73 -14.41 -11.68
N THR A 545 50.62 -14.96 -12.90
CA THR A 545 50.41 -16.40 -13.08
C THR A 545 51.69 -17.18 -12.81
N GLN A 546 52.85 -16.66 -13.17
CA GLN A 546 54.17 -17.19 -12.77
C GLN A 546 54.32 -17.26 -11.24
N GLU A 547 54.07 -16.17 -10.50
CA GLU A 547 54.10 -16.15 -9.03
C GLU A 547 53.13 -17.16 -8.38
N ILE A 548 51.99 -17.45 -9.02
CA ILE A 548 51.05 -18.48 -8.57
C ILE A 548 51.59 -19.89 -8.84
N LEU A 549 52.14 -20.15 -10.04
CA LEU A 549 52.70 -21.44 -10.43
C LEU A 549 53.90 -21.85 -9.55
N GLU A 550 54.83 -20.93 -9.27
CA GLU A 550 55.95 -21.15 -8.36
C GLU A 550 55.49 -21.57 -6.95
N LEU A 551 54.40 -20.96 -6.45
CA LEU A 551 53.85 -21.26 -5.13
C LEU A 551 53.07 -22.57 -5.09
N ILE A 552 52.36 -22.93 -6.17
CA ILE A 552 51.72 -24.24 -6.31
C ILE A 552 52.77 -25.34 -6.27
N ASP A 553 53.81 -25.23 -7.09
CA ASP A 553 54.85 -26.25 -7.18
C ASP A 553 55.63 -26.35 -5.87
N ARG A 554 55.81 -25.24 -5.15
CA ARG A 554 56.31 -25.23 -3.77
C ARG A 554 55.33 -25.83 -2.74
N GLU A 555 54.00 -25.74 -2.91
CA GLU A 555 53.07 -26.47 -2.03
C GLU A 555 53.20 -27.98 -2.23
N VAL A 556 53.22 -28.42 -3.49
CA VAL A 556 53.41 -29.83 -3.87
C VAL A 556 54.73 -30.36 -3.30
N ASP A 557 55.84 -29.66 -3.53
CA ASP A 557 57.17 -30.05 -3.06
C ASP A 557 57.24 -30.22 -1.53
N LEU A 558 56.53 -29.39 -0.76
CA LEU A 558 56.49 -29.46 0.69
C LEU A 558 55.51 -30.54 1.18
N MET A 559 54.40 -30.76 0.49
CA MET A 559 53.47 -31.87 0.77
C MET A 559 54.13 -33.23 0.52
N MET A 560 54.81 -33.42 -0.62
CA MET A 560 55.54 -34.66 -0.93
C MET A 560 56.71 -34.95 0.03
N ARG A 561 57.21 -33.93 0.74
CA ARG A 561 58.20 -34.05 1.82
C ARG A 561 57.58 -34.25 3.22
N GLY A 562 56.27 -34.45 3.30
CA GLY A 562 55.56 -34.74 4.56
C GLY A 562 55.36 -33.55 5.50
N VAL A 563 55.40 -32.30 5.00
CA VAL A 563 55.24 -31.12 5.85
C VAL A 563 53.80 -31.00 6.38
N LYS A 564 53.66 -30.98 7.72
CA LYS A 564 52.37 -30.87 8.42
C LYS A 564 51.57 -29.64 7.96
N HIS A 565 50.27 -29.83 7.72
CA HIS A 565 49.41 -28.84 7.05
C HIS A 565 49.34 -27.45 7.72
N HIS A 566 49.50 -27.34 9.04
CA HIS A 566 49.54 -26.03 9.73
C HIS A 566 50.72 -25.16 9.27
N ASN A 567 51.88 -25.75 8.96
CA ASN A 567 53.04 -25.02 8.44
C ASN A 567 52.84 -24.51 7.00
N LEU A 568 51.87 -25.08 6.28
CA LEU A 568 51.51 -24.65 4.91
C LEU A 568 50.45 -23.54 4.90
N GLU A 569 49.81 -23.20 6.04
CA GLU A 569 48.65 -22.31 6.06
C GLU A 569 48.97 -20.91 5.50
N GLY A 570 50.14 -20.35 5.82
CA GLY A 570 50.59 -19.06 5.26
C GLY A 570 50.84 -19.10 3.74
N LEU A 571 51.31 -20.24 3.22
CA LEU A 571 51.54 -20.45 1.79
C LEU A 571 50.19 -20.63 1.05
N ARG A 572 49.28 -21.42 1.61
CA ARG A 572 47.89 -21.58 1.13
C ARG A 572 47.14 -20.25 1.09
N LYS A 573 47.24 -19.45 2.16
CA LYS A 573 46.71 -18.07 2.23
C LYS A 573 47.31 -17.17 1.14
N ARG A 574 48.60 -17.28 0.83
CA ARG A 574 49.25 -16.52 -0.25
C ARG A 574 48.74 -16.95 -1.64
N ILE A 575 48.67 -18.25 -1.93
CA ILE A 575 48.10 -18.77 -3.20
C ILE A 575 46.68 -18.26 -3.39
N ALA A 576 45.81 -18.42 -2.37
CA ALA A 576 44.43 -17.96 -2.44
C ALA A 576 44.30 -16.44 -2.66
N THR A 577 45.17 -15.64 -2.02
CA THR A 577 45.17 -14.18 -2.19
C THR A 577 45.62 -13.76 -3.60
N LEU A 578 46.61 -14.43 -4.17
CA LEU A 578 47.06 -14.18 -5.55
C LEU A 578 46.05 -14.68 -6.58
N PHE A 579 45.43 -15.85 -6.37
CA PHE A 579 44.35 -16.32 -7.23
C PHE A 579 43.12 -15.42 -7.15
N PHE A 580 42.77 -14.87 -5.99
CA PHE A 580 41.72 -13.85 -5.92
C PHE A 580 42.08 -12.55 -6.67
N ARG A 581 43.37 -12.17 -6.70
CA ARG A 581 43.86 -11.06 -7.55
C ARG A 581 43.76 -11.40 -9.04
N TYR A 582 44.01 -12.64 -9.42
CA TYR A 582 43.81 -13.16 -10.78
C TYR A 582 42.33 -13.06 -11.18
N ILE A 583 41.41 -13.62 -10.37
CA ILE A 583 39.95 -13.51 -10.60
C ILE A 583 39.50 -12.04 -10.68
N LYS A 584 40.10 -11.12 -9.92
CA LYS A 584 39.78 -9.68 -9.96
C LYS A 584 40.33 -8.92 -11.17
N THR A 585 41.09 -9.56 -12.05
CA THR A 585 41.67 -8.90 -13.23
C THR A 585 40.74 -9.09 -14.44
N PRO A 586 40.19 -8.02 -15.05
CA PRO A 586 39.19 -8.14 -16.12
C PRO A 586 39.64 -8.91 -17.37
N LEU A 587 40.96 -9.03 -17.60
CA LEU A 587 41.53 -9.85 -18.68
C LEU A 587 41.26 -11.35 -18.48
N PHE A 588 41.12 -11.81 -17.23
CA PHE A 588 40.97 -13.23 -16.87
C PHE A 588 39.54 -13.56 -16.42
N ASN A 589 38.79 -12.55 -15.94
CA ASN A 589 37.36 -12.64 -15.67
C ASN A 589 36.62 -11.40 -16.20
N PRO A 590 36.02 -11.46 -17.41
CA PRO A 590 35.41 -10.29 -18.05
C PRO A 590 34.16 -9.74 -17.34
N GLU A 591 33.42 -10.51 -16.55
CA GLU A 591 32.27 -9.95 -15.79
C GLU A 591 32.71 -8.98 -14.69
N VAL A 592 33.94 -9.11 -14.17
CA VAL A 592 34.46 -8.18 -13.15
C VAL A 592 34.49 -6.73 -13.65
N ALA A 593 34.62 -6.50 -14.97
CA ALA A 593 34.57 -5.17 -15.55
C ALA A 593 33.26 -4.40 -15.19
N ARG A 594 32.14 -5.11 -15.00
CA ARG A 594 30.84 -4.54 -14.58
C ARG A 594 30.80 -4.14 -13.11
N HIS A 595 31.66 -4.72 -12.27
CA HIS A 595 31.65 -4.56 -10.82
C HIS A 595 32.83 -3.74 -10.28
N LEU A 596 33.71 -3.25 -11.15
CA LEU A 596 34.74 -2.28 -10.80
C LEU A 596 34.13 -0.90 -10.54
N LYS A 597 34.30 -0.37 -9.32
CA LYS A 597 33.87 0.98 -8.90
C LYS A 597 34.66 2.13 -9.57
N VAL A 598 35.61 1.81 -10.44
CA VAL A 598 36.56 2.73 -11.07
C VAL A 598 36.21 2.78 -12.55
N PRO A 599 35.64 3.89 -13.06
CA PRO A 599 35.47 4.10 -14.48
C PRO A 599 36.81 3.95 -15.22
N GLN A 600 36.80 3.33 -16.40
CA GLN A 600 38.04 3.08 -17.14
C GLN A 600 38.62 4.37 -17.78
N ASP A 601 37.81 5.43 -17.90
CA ASP A 601 38.24 6.73 -18.45
C ASP A 601 38.90 7.62 -17.37
N PRO A 602 40.22 7.92 -17.44
CA PRO A 602 40.86 8.81 -16.47
C PRO A 602 40.29 10.23 -16.50
N LEU A 603 39.79 10.70 -17.66
CA LEU A 603 39.20 12.04 -17.82
C LEU A 603 37.90 12.24 -17.02
N LYS A 604 37.22 11.17 -16.61
CA LYS A 604 36.01 11.28 -15.77
C LYS A 604 36.34 11.54 -14.29
N PHE A 605 37.55 11.25 -13.82
CA PHE A 605 37.96 11.46 -12.42
C PHE A 605 38.13 12.93 -12.05
N TYR A 606 38.84 13.70 -12.88
CA TYR A 606 39.26 15.07 -12.55
C TYR A 606 38.11 16.06 -12.27
N LYS A 607 36.86 15.73 -12.62
CA LYS A 607 35.69 16.61 -12.44
C LYS A 607 34.95 16.45 -11.11
N LYS A 608 35.24 15.43 -10.29
CA LYS A 608 34.48 15.11 -9.04
C LYS A 608 35.38 14.79 -7.83
N ILE A 609 36.56 15.40 -7.73
CA ILE A 609 37.53 15.18 -6.62
C ILE A 609 37.65 16.42 -5.73
N TYR A 610 37.64 16.21 -4.42
CA TYR A 610 37.79 17.24 -3.38
C TYR A 610 38.93 16.88 -2.42
N PHE A 611 39.56 17.90 -1.82
CA PHE A 611 40.61 17.73 -0.82
C PHE A 611 40.01 17.65 0.59
N CYS A 612 40.36 16.62 1.37
CA CYS A 612 39.95 16.52 2.76
C CYS A 612 41.05 17.06 3.69
N HIS A 613 40.78 18.14 4.43
CA HIS A 613 41.75 18.72 5.36
C HIS A 613 42.11 17.81 6.55
N GLY A 614 41.23 16.87 6.92
CA GLY A 614 41.47 15.91 8.00
C GLY A 614 42.56 14.86 7.67
N CYS A 615 42.34 14.05 6.62
CA CYS A 615 43.31 13.02 6.21
C CYS A 615 44.32 13.48 5.13
N GLN A 616 44.24 14.73 4.67
CA GLN A 616 45.07 15.31 3.59
C GLN A 616 45.03 14.55 2.26
N LEU A 617 43.99 13.74 2.03
CA LEU A 617 43.78 12.99 0.80
C LEU A 617 42.81 13.70 -0.15
N TYR A 618 43.10 13.59 -1.44
CA TYR A 618 42.16 13.85 -2.52
C TYR A 618 41.21 12.65 -2.66
N LEU A 619 39.90 12.90 -2.54
CA LEU A 619 38.86 11.88 -2.51
C LEU A 619 37.70 12.25 -3.45
N PRO A 620 36.95 11.28 -4.00
CA PRO A 620 35.76 11.56 -4.80
C PRO A 620 34.65 12.20 -3.95
N SER A 621 33.78 12.99 -4.57
CA SER A 621 32.64 13.66 -3.90
C SER A 621 31.78 12.73 -3.03
N THR A 622 31.65 11.46 -3.42
CA THR A 622 30.88 10.42 -2.72
C THR A 622 31.43 10.05 -1.32
N GLU A 623 32.71 10.31 -1.04
CA GLU A 623 33.34 10.09 0.27
C GLU A 623 33.08 11.25 1.26
N PHE A 624 32.38 12.31 0.84
CA PHE A 624 32.03 13.47 1.67
C PHE A 624 30.53 13.48 2.01
N ALA A 625 30.18 14.07 3.15
CA ALA A 625 28.80 14.44 3.44
C ALA A 625 28.49 15.77 2.71
N VAL A 626 27.30 15.89 2.15
CA VAL A 626 26.84 17.11 1.45
C VAL A 626 25.70 17.67 2.28
N SER A 627 26.01 18.08 3.51
CA SER A 627 25.01 18.57 4.47
C SER A 627 24.30 19.80 3.93
N SER A 628 22.99 19.90 4.19
CA SER A 628 22.07 20.85 3.54
C SER A 628 22.31 22.34 3.84
N THR A 629 23.38 22.67 4.56
CA THR A 629 23.76 24.01 5.05
C THR A 629 25.25 24.35 4.84
N LEU A 630 26.08 23.37 4.46
CA LEU A 630 27.54 23.53 4.40
C LEU A 630 28.03 24.02 3.03
N HIS A 631 28.21 25.34 2.93
CA HIS A 631 28.77 26.02 1.75
C HIS A 631 30.18 25.55 1.34
N ARG A 632 30.91 24.82 2.21
CA ARG A 632 32.25 24.29 1.94
C ARG A 632 32.45 22.92 2.61
N ILE A 633 32.96 21.98 1.82
CA ILE A 633 33.26 20.61 2.23
C ILE A 633 34.72 20.54 2.71
N TYR A 634 34.94 20.37 4.02
CA TYR A 634 36.29 20.37 4.61
C TYR A 634 36.81 19.00 5.07
N ARG A 635 35.92 18.05 5.40
CA ARG A 635 36.25 16.73 5.96
C ARG A 635 35.45 15.62 5.28
N CYS A 636 36.08 14.49 4.96
CA CYS A 636 35.39 13.32 4.43
C CYS A 636 34.66 12.54 5.54
N ARG A 637 33.68 11.71 5.16
CA ARG A 637 32.88 10.87 6.08
C ARG A 637 33.76 10.06 7.03
N ARG A 638 34.87 9.51 6.52
CA ARG A 638 35.83 8.74 7.34
C ARG A 638 36.43 9.57 8.48
N CYS A 639 36.81 10.82 8.22
CA CYS A 639 37.30 11.72 9.26
C CYS A 639 36.19 12.15 10.22
N ILE A 640 34.95 12.30 9.75
CA ILE A 640 33.79 12.65 10.60
C ILE A 640 33.45 11.49 11.55
N ASN A 641 33.33 10.25 11.06
CA ASN A 641 33.11 9.09 11.91
C ASN A 641 34.25 8.88 12.93
N LEU A 642 35.51 9.11 12.55
CA LEU A 642 36.65 9.02 13.49
C LEU A 642 36.65 10.13 14.55
N ASP A 643 36.28 11.37 14.20
CA ASP A 643 36.11 12.45 15.18
C ASP A 643 34.94 12.15 16.14
N ASN A 644 33.87 11.50 15.68
CA ASN A 644 32.79 11.00 16.55
C ASN A 644 33.28 9.86 17.47
N GLU A 645 33.87 8.79 16.91
CA GLU A 645 34.42 7.64 17.65
C GLU A 645 35.44 8.06 18.74
N THR A 646 36.08 9.23 18.61
CA THR A 646 37.10 9.73 19.55
C THR A 646 36.67 10.90 20.45
N ARG A 647 35.54 11.58 20.19
CA ARG A 647 35.12 12.77 20.99
C ARG A 647 33.71 12.73 21.57
N GLN A 648 32.73 12.28 20.78
CA GLN A 648 31.30 12.45 21.08
C GLN A 648 30.59 11.10 21.27
N ARG A 649 31.06 10.06 20.59
CA ARG A 649 30.54 8.68 20.63
C ARG A 649 29.02 8.62 20.46
N GLU A 650 28.45 9.53 19.67
CA GLU A 650 27.02 9.61 19.38
C GLU A 650 26.57 8.46 18.48
N SER A 651 25.47 7.80 18.83
CA SER A 651 24.88 6.71 18.05
C SER A 651 23.83 7.22 17.05
N PHE A 652 24.25 7.52 15.81
CA PHE A 652 23.35 7.97 14.74
C PHE A 652 22.31 6.92 14.29
N LEU A 653 22.36 5.70 14.85
CA LEU A 653 21.46 4.58 14.56
C LEU A 653 19.97 4.94 14.66
N LYS A 654 19.55 5.65 15.71
CA LYS A 654 18.13 5.99 15.92
C LYS A 654 17.63 6.91 14.80
N TYR A 655 18.42 7.92 14.44
CA TYR A 655 18.15 8.83 13.33
C TYR A 655 18.22 8.13 11.97
N LYS A 656 19.13 7.16 11.79
CA LYS A 656 19.21 6.31 10.59
C LYS A 656 17.95 5.45 10.40
N CYS A 657 17.45 4.82 11.46
CA CYS A 657 16.21 4.06 11.42
C CYS A 657 15.01 4.95 11.10
N LEU A 658 14.95 6.16 11.68
CA LEU A 658 13.89 7.12 11.40
C LEU A 658 13.93 7.62 9.94
N LEU A 659 15.10 7.97 9.42
CA LEU A 659 15.29 8.37 8.01
C LEU A 659 14.95 7.22 7.04
N GLN A 660 15.27 5.97 7.39
CA GLN A 660 14.84 4.81 6.59
C GLN A 660 13.32 4.65 6.57
N ARG A 661 12.62 4.81 7.71
CA ARG A 661 11.15 4.80 7.76
C ARG A 661 10.56 5.89 6.85
N LEU A 662 11.12 7.10 6.90
CA LEU A 662 10.75 8.23 6.05
C LEU A 662 10.88 7.89 4.56
N TYR A 663 12.00 7.27 4.14
CA TYR A 663 12.20 6.83 2.76
C TYR A 663 11.20 5.75 2.31
N TYR A 664 10.86 4.80 3.17
CA TYR A 664 9.81 3.81 2.86
C TYR A 664 8.45 4.51 2.73
N SER A 665 8.06 5.33 3.71
CA SER A 665 6.75 6.00 3.68
C SER A 665 6.59 6.98 2.53
N GLU A 666 7.66 7.64 2.07
CA GLU A 666 7.61 8.51 0.88
C GLU A 666 7.72 7.74 -0.44
N ALA A 667 8.35 6.56 -0.46
CA ALA A 667 8.36 5.71 -1.66
C ALA A 667 7.00 5.07 -1.95
N ASP A 668 6.09 4.96 -0.98
CA ASP A 668 4.72 4.50 -1.21
C ASP A 668 3.79 5.60 -1.80
N TYR A 669 4.28 6.84 -2.01
CA TYR A 669 3.55 7.90 -2.73
C TYR A 669 4.04 8.05 -4.19
N GLU A 670 3.11 8.26 -5.12
CA GLU A 670 3.40 8.49 -6.55
C GLU A 670 3.64 9.98 -6.89
N ASP A 671 3.69 10.88 -5.89
CA ASP A 671 3.73 12.35 -6.03
C ASP A 671 5.08 12.92 -6.52
N ASP A 672 5.96 12.06 -7.01
CA ASP A 672 7.30 12.38 -7.48
C ASP A 672 8.22 13.11 -6.47
N SER A 673 7.94 13.00 -5.16
CA SER A 673 8.65 13.74 -4.11
C SER A 673 10.17 13.55 -4.15
N LYS A 674 10.90 14.66 -3.96
CA LYS A 674 12.38 14.69 -4.06
C LYS A 674 13.05 15.14 -2.77
N ILE A 675 12.43 16.09 -2.05
CA ILE A 675 13.04 16.71 -0.85
C ILE A 675 13.37 15.66 0.22
N ALA A 676 12.50 14.67 0.41
CA ALA A 676 12.71 13.54 1.32
C ALA A 676 14.07 12.85 1.10
N PHE A 677 14.37 12.44 -0.13
CA PHE A 677 15.56 11.65 -0.48
C PHE A 677 16.89 12.44 -0.48
N LEU A 678 16.84 13.76 -0.28
CA LEU A 678 18.02 14.62 -0.14
C LEU A 678 18.51 14.75 1.30
N MET A 679 17.64 14.48 2.30
CA MET A 679 17.95 14.62 3.71
C MET A 679 19.08 13.69 4.15
N GLN A 680 20.09 14.22 4.84
CA GLN A 680 21.17 13.40 5.40
C GLN A 680 20.97 13.14 6.91
N LEU A 681 21.75 12.22 7.46
CA LEU A 681 21.65 11.79 8.86
C LEU A 681 21.75 12.96 9.84
N GLN A 682 22.68 13.88 9.59
CA GLN A 682 22.88 15.11 10.37
C GLN A 682 21.70 16.09 10.24
N ASP A 683 21.09 16.18 9.04
CA ASP A 683 19.92 17.04 8.81
C ASP A 683 18.70 16.53 9.60
N ILE A 684 18.52 15.20 9.66
CA ILE A 684 17.48 14.55 10.47
C ILE A 684 17.76 14.67 11.97
N GLN A 685 19.01 14.46 12.41
CA GLN A 685 19.41 14.67 13.81
C GLN A 685 19.06 16.10 14.26
N TYR A 686 19.50 17.11 13.49
CA TYR A 686 19.22 18.51 13.80
C TYR A 686 17.71 18.79 13.88
N LEU A 687 16.94 18.24 12.95
CA LEU A 687 15.49 18.42 12.92
C LEU A 687 14.77 17.71 14.10
N VAL A 688 15.20 16.51 14.51
CA VAL A 688 14.65 15.85 15.72
C VAL A 688 15.03 16.62 16.99
N GLU A 689 16.31 16.90 17.19
CA GLU A 689 16.84 17.44 18.45
C GLU A 689 16.47 18.91 18.63
N ASN A 690 16.74 19.77 17.64
CA ASN A 690 16.63 21.23 17.80
C ASN A 690 15.26 21.79 17.39
N ILE A 691 14.56 21.15 16.45
CA ILE A 691 13.24 21.62 16.00
C ILE A 691 12.12 20.88 16.73
N TRP A 692 12.22 19.56 16.90
CA TRP A 692 11.18 18.75 17.57
C TRP A 692 11.46 18.43 19.05
N ALA A 693 12.64 18.73 19.59
CA ALA A 693 13.03 18.46 20.99
C ALA A 693 12.98 16.98 21.38
N SER A 694 13.27 16.09 20.42
CA SER A 694 13.30 14.63 20.57
C SER A 694 12.03 14.01 21.16
N GLN A 695 10.87 14.62 20.89
CA GLN A 695 9.56 14.26 21.47
C GLN A 695 8.46 14.26 20.41
N SER A 696 7.46 13.37 20.56
CA SER A 696 6.20 13.47 19.80
C SER A 696 5.47 14.78 20.15
N VAL A 697 4.87 15.44 19.16
CA VAL A 697 4.20 16.74 19.39
C VAL A 697 2.90 16.62 20.20
N LEU A 698 2.27 15.43 20.20
CA LEU A 698 1.00 15.16 20.88
C LEU A 698 1.20 14.56 22.28
N SER A 699 1.77 13.35 22.39
CA SER A 699 1.98 12.66 23.67
C SER A 699 3.26 13.02 24.44
N ALA A 700 4.13 13.91 23.93
CA ALA A 700 5.45 14.24 24.49
C ALA A 700 6.36 13.00 24.71
N TRP A 701 6.13 11.94 23.93
CA TRP A 701 6.82 10.66 24.04
C TRP A 701 8.27 10.76 23.55
N LYS A 702 9.22 10.28 24.35
CA LYS A 702 10.67 10.48 24.18
C LYS A 702 11.42 9.34 23.47
N ASP A 703 10.81 8.18 23.29
CA ASP A 703 11.51 7.05 22.66
C ASP A 703 11.53 7.19 21.14
N LEU A 704 12.67 7.65 20.62
CA LEU A 704 12.96 7.77 19.19
C LEU A 704 12.71 6.48 18.39
N ASN A 705 12.75 5.29 19.02
CA ASN A 705 12.44 4.04 18.35
C ASN A 705 10.96 3.90 17.97
N ASP A 706 10.05 4.59 18.64
CA ASP A 706 8.61 4.61 18.32
C ASP A 706 8.17 5.83 17.51
N LEU A 707 9.06 6.83 17.34
CA LEU A 707 8.77 8.02 16.57
C LEU A 707 8.90 7.80 15.05
N VAL A 708 8.10 8.56 14.30
CA VAL A 708 8.00 8.60 12.84
C VAL A 708 7.80 10.06 12.42
N MET A 709 8.41 10.47 11.30
CA MET A 709 8.09 11.73 10.64
C MET A 709 7.03 11.48 9.57
N VAL A 710 5.95 12.26 9.62
CA VAL A 710 4.82 12.18 8.69
C VAL A 710 4.65 13.54 8.01
N ARG A 711 4.06 13.55 6.81
CA ARG A 711 3.58 14.80 6.16
C ARG A 711 2.56 15.49 7.06
N TRP A 712 2.72 16.80 7.28
CA TRP A 712 1.75 17.61 8.02
C TRP A 712 0.52 17.90 7.14
N ASP A 713 0.72 18.42 5.94
CA ASP A 713 -0.27 18.43 4.87
C ASP A 713 0.02 17.28 3.90
N LYS A 714 -0.96 16.39 3.72
CA LYS A 714 -0.85 15.22 2.84
C LYS A 714 -0.80 15.61 1.36
N SER A 715 -1.39 16.75 1.00
CA SER A 715 -1.50 17.25 -0.38
C SER A 715 -0.21 17.88 -0.92
N LEU A 716 0.79 18.06 -0.06
CA LEU A 716 2.10 18.61 -0.38
C LEU A 716 3.18 17.54 -0.14
N GLU A 717 4.29 17.60 -0.87
CA GLU A 717 5.42 16.67 -0.65
C GLU A 717 5.99 16.78 0.77
N TRP A 718 6.59 15.70 1.27
CA TRP A 718 7.31 15.77 2.53
C TRP A 718 8.49 16.73 2.42
N SER A 719 8.61 17.63 3.39
CA SER A 719 9.74 18.55 3.53
C SER A 719 9.94 18.94 5.00
N PRO A 720 11.10 19.49 5.38
CA PRO A 720 11.35 19.97 6.76
C PRO A 720 10.29 20.95 7.29
N TRP A 721 9.65 21.72 6.40
CA TRP A 721 8.57 22.67 6.70
C TRP A 721 7.16 22.14 6.34
N ASN A 722 7.03 20.84 6.05
CA ASN A 722 5.78 20.10 5.93
C ASN A 722 5.83 18.75 6.69
N CYS A 723 6.56 18.71 7.81
CA CYS A 723 6.71 17.49 8.62
C CYS A 723 6.10 17.63 10.01
N ILE A 724 5.74 16.51 10.64
CA ILE A 724 5.43 16.42 12.07
C ILE A 724 6.07 15.16 12.65
N LEU A 725 6.60 15.24 13.88
CA LEU A 725 7.20 14.12 14.61
C LEU A 725 6.16 13.52 15.58
N LEU A 726 5.77 12.27 15.34
CA LEU A 726 4.67 11.59 16.04
C LEU A 726 5.08 10.16 16.42
N THR A 727 4.36 9.50 17.32
CA THR A 727 4.45 8.04 17.46
C THR A 727 3.87 7.33 16.22
N LYS A 728 4.13 6.03 16.05
CA LYS A 728 3.54 5.24 14.93
C LYS A 728 2.02 5.36 14.88
N ASP A 729 1.36 5.22 16.03
CA ASP A 729 -0.11 5.25 16.15
C ASP A 729 -0.68 6.64 15.88
N GLU A 730 -0.04 7.68 16.42
CA GLU A 730 -0.38 9.07 16.17
C GLU A 730 -0.23 9.42 14.67
N GLY A 731 0.82 8.93 14.02
CA GLY A 731 1.02 9.09 12.57
C GLY A 731 -0.10 8.44 11.76
N VAL A 732 -0.48 7.21 12.10
CA VAL A 732 -1.61 6.50 11.47
C VAL A 732 -2.96 7.18 11.76
N ALA A 733 -3.13 7.83 12.91
CA ALA A 733 -4.31 8.62 13.23
C ALA A 733 -4.34 9.93 12.42
N HIS A 734 -3.23 10.68 12.36
CA HIS A 734 -3.10 11.89 11.56
C HIS A 734 -3.34 11.63 10.06
N LEU A 735 -2.86 10.49 9.55
CA LEU A 735 -3.11 10.07 8.15
C LEU A 735 -4.58 9.73 7.87
N LYS A 736 -5.45 9.59 8.89
CA LYS A 736 -6.90 9.39 8.74
C LYS A 736 -7.74 10.68 8.80
N LEU A 737 -7.19 11.80 9.27
CA LEU A 737 -7.92 13.07 9.37
C LEU A 737 -8.33 13.60 7.97
N THR A 738 -9.55 14.13 7.82
CA THR A 738 -10.04 14.73 6.55
C THR A 738 -9.39 16.07 6.26
N SER A 739 -9.27 16.92 7.28
CA SER A 739 -8.56 18.20 7.21
C SER A 739 -7.75 18.42 8.50
N ILE A 740 -6.75 19.31 8.41
CA ILE A 740 -5.93 19.72 9.55
C ILE A 740 -6.72 20.66 10.48
N GLU A 741 -7.55 21.53 9.89
CA GLU A 741 -8.25 22.62 10.59
C GLU A 741 -9.48 22.13 11.39
N GLU A 742 -10.11 21.02 10.99
CA GLU A 742 -11.10 20.31 11.80
C GLU A 742 -10.46 19.39 12.86
N GLY A 743 -9.21 18.94 12.61
CA GLY A 743 -8.54 17.92 13.41
C GLY A 743 -7.66 18.43 14.56
N TYR A 744 -7.19 19.68 14.48
CA TYR A 744 -6.26 20.27 15.46
C TYR A 744 -6.66 21.69 15.87
N GLU A 745 -6.39 22.04 17.12
CA GLU A 745 -6.66 23.38 17.67
C GLU A 745 -5.81 24.48 16.98
N PRO A 746 -6.36 25.67 16.70
CA PRO A 746 -5.61 26.77 16.08
C PRO A 746 -4.30 27.16 16.79
N LEU A 747 -4.24 27.08 18.12
CA LEU A 747 -3.01 27.33 18.89
C LEU A 747 -1.93 26.28 18.61
N PHE A 748 -2.32 25.01 18.47
CA PHE A 748 -1.44 23.90 18.11
C PHE A 748 -0.93 24.04 16.66
N ILE A 749 -1.82 24.40 15.74
CA ILE A 749 -1.47 24.71 14.34
C ILE A 749 -0.46 25.87 14.28
N HIS A 750 -0.62 26.92 15.08
CA HIS A 750 0.33 28.04 15.15
C HIS A 750 1.70 27.60 15.69
N LYS A 751 1.72 26.79 16.76
CA LYS A 751 2.95 26.21 17.35
C LYS A 751 3.73 25.36 16.33
N ILE A 752 3.02 24.62 15.47
CA ILE A 752 3.63 23.83 14.38
C ILE A 752 4.13 24.73 13.25
N LYS A 753 3.34 25.70 12.79
CA LYS A 753 3.77 26.68 11.76
C LYS A 753 5.04 27.44 12.20
N HIS A 754 5.19 27.76 13.49
CA HIS A 754 6.43 28.33 14.02
C HIS A 754 7.64 27.38 13.88
N LYS A 755 7.48 26.09 14.20
CA LYS A 755 8.54 25.06 13.99
C LYS A 755 8.88 24.88 12.51
N HIS A 756 7.90 24.95 11.62
CA HIS A 756 8.13 24.92 10.16
C HIS A 756 8.91 26.14 9.66
N ILE A 757 8.71 27.34 10.25
CA ILE A 757 9.50 28.53 9.94
C ILE A 757 10.96 28.34 10.37
N LEU A 758 11.21 27.82 11.58
CA LEU A 758 12.56 27.48 12.03
C LEU A 758 13.25 26.47 11.08
N ALA A 759 12.52 25.42 10.67
CA ALA A 759 13.01 24.45 9.69
C ALA A 759 13.32 25.08 8.34
N LYS A 760 12.44 25.95 7.82
CA LYS A 760 12.62 26.63 6.53
C LYS A 760 13.80 27.61 6.52
N ASN A 761 14.10 28.25 7.65
CA ASN A 761 15.27 29.12 7.79
C ASN A 761 16.57 28.30 7.74
N TYR A 762 16.65 27.19 8.49
CA TYR A 762 17.82 26.32 8.52
C TYR A 762 18.04 25.59 7.19
N PHE A 763 17.00 24.95 6.65
CA PHE A 763 17.05 24.17 5.40
C PHE A 763 16.80 24.99 4.13
N SER A 764 17.07 26.29 4.18
CA SER A 764 16.80 27.24 3.09
C SER A 764 17.48 26.93 1.76
N GLN A 765 18.54 26.10 1.75
CA GLN A 765 19.24 25.67 0.53
C GLN A 765 18.62 24.45 -0.14
N ILE A 766 17.81 23.63 0.57
CA ILE A 766 17.27 22.38 0.01
C ILE A 766 16.39 22.59 -1.24
N PRO A 767 15.47 23.58 -1.30
CA PRO A 767 14.69 23.83 -2.53
C PRO A 767 15.56 24.18 -3.74
N VAL A 768 16.69 24.84 -3.51
CA VAL A 768 17.66 25.20 -4.56
C VAL A 768 18.46 23.98 -4.99
N LEU A 769 18.83 23.08 -4.07
CA LEU A 769 19.48 21.81 -4.41
C LEU A 769 18.53 20.88 -5.18
N ALA A 770 17.26 20.80 -4.79
CA ALA A 770 16.26 19.95 -5.43
C ALA A 770 16.00 20.32 -6.90
N SER A 771 16.03 21.61 -7.26
CA SER A 771 15.80 22.06 -8.64
C SER A 771 16.95 21.71 -9.60
N PHE A 772 18.16 21.47 -9.09
CA PHE A 772 19.29 20.98 -9.91
C PHE A 772 19.22 19.47 -10.21
N ILE A 773 18.26 18.73 -9.66
CA ILE A 773 18.15 17.26 -9.77
C ILE A 773 16.87 16.89 -10.55
N LEU A 774 16.62 17.63 -11.63
CA LEU A 774 15.52 17.39 -12.56
C LEU A 774 15.86 16.40 -13.68
N ASP A 775 17.15 16.23 -14.03
CA ASP A 775 17.62 15.36 -15.13
C ASP A 775 18.21 14.00 -14.69
N ASP A 776 18.53 13.81 -13.40
CA ASP A 776 19.24 12.60 -12.92
C ASP A 776 18.29 11.46 -12.52
N GLY A 777 18.23 10.40 -13.33
CA GLY A 777 17.54 9.14 -13.02
C GLY A 777 18.10 8.36 -11.81
N GLU A 778 19.16 8.86 -11.17
CA GLU A 778 19.69 8.30 -9.92
C GLU A 778 18.67 8.37 -8.77
N ILE A 779 17.77 9.38 -8.74
CA ILE A 779 16.70 9.45 -7.71
C ILE A 779 15.65 8.35 -7.93
N ASP A 780 15.25 8.08 -9.17
CA ASP A 780 14.32 6.97 -9.47
C ASP A 780 14.92 5.63 -9.05
N GLU A 781 16.21 5.45 -9.30
CA GLU A 781 16.97 4.30 -8.81
C GLU A 781 17.01 4.23 -7.26
N ILE A 782 16.95 5.35 -6.55
CA ILE A 782 16.85 5.37 -5.08
C ILE A 782 15.42 5.02 -4.64
N ARG A 783 14.38 5.64 -5.20
CA ARG A 783 12.97 5.34 -4.89
C ARG A 783 12.65 3.86 -5.15
N LYS A 784 13.14 3.29 -6.26
CA LYS A 784 13.03 1.86 -6.60
C LYS A 784 13.71 0.89 -5.62
N LYS A 785 14.65 1.36 -4.77
CA LYS A 785 15.24 0.56 -3.68
C LYS A 785 14.40 0.55 -2.40
N TYR A 786 13.40 1.44 -2.29
CA TYR A 786 12.54 1.61 -1.12
C TYR A 786 11.04 1.37 -1.41
N HIS A 787 10.61 1.21 -2.66
CA HIS A 787 9.27 0.72 -2.97
C HIS A 787 8.99 -0.66 -2.35
N SER A 788 7.79 -0.83 -1.82
CA SER A 788 7.32 -1.98 -1.03
C SER A 788 7.24 -3.33 -1.79
N GLU A 789 7.29 -3.36 -3.13
CA GLU A 789 7.58 -4.58 -3.91
C GLU A 789 8.92 -5.23 -3.52
N THR A 790 9.90 -4.41 -3.12
CA THR A 790 11.19 -4.89 -2.62
C THR A 790 11.01 -5.27 -1.16
N THR A 791 10.51 -6.50 -0.91
CA THR A 791 10.24 -7.05 0.43
C THR A 791 11.31 -6.60 1.43
N PRO A 792 10.94 -5.80 2.46
CA PRO A 792 11.93 -5.01 3.16
C PRO A 792 12.91 -5.92 3.89
N LYS A 793 14.21 -5.73 3.62
CA LYS A 793 15.28 -6.25 4.47
C LYS A 793 15.39 -5.42 5.77
N ILE A 794 14.27 -5.38 6.50
CA ILE A 794 14.31 -5.54 7.96
C ILE A 794 15.24 -6.73 8.24
N ILE A 795 16.01 -6.65 9.32
CA ILE A 795 16.91 -7.73 9.74
C ILE A 795 16.05 -8.87 10.31
N VAL A 796 15.38 -9.60 9.42
CA VAL A 796 14.95 -10.97 9.67
C VAL A 796 16.25 -11.74 9.88
N SER A 797 16.60 -11.98 11.13
CA SER A 797 17.57 -13.01 11.46
C SER A 797 17.11 -14.29 10.78
N GLN A 798 18.01 -14.94 10.04
CA GLN A 798 17.75 -16.30 9.60
C GLN A 798 17.66 -17.13 10.87
N ARG A 799 16.42 -17.43 11.31
CA ARG A 799 16.20 -18.46 12.31
C ARG A 799 16.87 -19.72 11.76
N PRO A 800 17.75 -20.41 12.52
CA PRO A 800 18.01 -21.80 12.20
C PRO A 800 16.64 -22.50 12.16
N SER A 801 16.41 -23.29 11.11
CA SER A 801 15.27 -24.21 11.09
C SER A 801 15.40 -25.19 12.27
N PRO A 802 14.29 -25.69 12.82
CA PRO A 802 14.34 -26.80 13.77
C PRO A 802 14.98 -28.04 13.14
#